data_AF-A0A9P9DSP2-F1
#
_entry.id   AF-A0A9P9DSP2-F1
#
_cell.length_a   1.000
_cell.length_b   1.000
_cell.length_c   1.000
_cell.angle_alpha   90.00
_cell.angle_beta   90.00
_cell.angle_gamma   90.00
#
_symmetry.space_group_name_H-M   'P 1'
#
loop_
_entity.id
_entity.type
_entity.pdbx_description
1 polymer ?
#
loop_
_entity_poly.entity_id
_entity_poly.type
_entity_poly.pdbx_seq_one_letter_code
_entity_poly.pdbx_strand_id
1 'polypeptide(L)'
;MLPSSLKSIYQQYKVDTDSVANWLATTAKANGYADNASSSNNIPVKSGRLKGKARKQTKGAHQSQPGNLANKTSRTIRIRDFKPMASYIAKIGSIKVPDHLTVALERVIWVRKNFSKRLVDSGAEVEPGSDEQHSFFVGVLEKVRDCLKPLMETGSFNADETAKKAGEKSQDPFMNMFEVLEVYAPSEAFLNAPDVAPKSATDLKYTVEQDESTEDAIFALVALLGDYSRLRQEIKSLWEDYKANRLDLAAAAVATNTAFELARSIEDEIMPIVSKHGGASDIATLYFMELCKLSGIDALGNKQPGDAYNLEAYNLAQLCLINTISLLTSYANGNSGDLIITNYNGKFGWYDEELGAEGETNRAKWDQDKTAMMEVLPDLQFLSSNLGTGTVEDELIRGIGALMNNPGDGAPLWLAWAAQIYLDVLQFLGSNCGRGFDEMKQESLKIKKAMLDVPSSQERSWVLKAATKWDRDPISTCRLQMIQLELLPGNSPPAWRFLHRNPIHCGLLLHNMRVNLHLSGVTYAATPGGVMCTTQLYHAFRQEKLLSDHFVWEDLETFWKMQGDSAVFVGDPPTNREDYFKNYCLCIGVSASNFAPTKRKGKVNVNTANRRNMKFKGWVSLVINRRLAPTGERPPLSSDLIEGILIEGRRHETLDGKGHIRPEIKGKAKNETIDSVTLSPAALIRKLALNIHAEIPDIVFNYFTMHNSAWNFLTELKEEFTRLLGVGFLQYIPTEDKLPYVVGYVFSTAAGRRGLTSDDKGEAVDAGIDAAAKVMRKFLDDGHGRVVKEQAETEVEPEELEDAEFGDLDPWRLDRLMTKIKKESQARGGFGRGGAGEDCPMQ
;
A
#
# COMPACT_ATOMS: atom_id res chain seq x y z
N MET A 1 0.23 1.37 24.58
CA MET A 1 -0.77 1.60 23.51
C MET A 1 -0.16 2.62 22.59
N LEU A 2 -0.09 2.35 21.29
CA LEU A 2 0.32 3.35 20.30
C LEU A 2 -0.76 4.43 20.25
N PRO A 3 -0.43 5.72 20.10
CA PRO A 3 -1.45 6.70 19.76
C PRO A 3 -2.00 6.34 18.37
N SER A 4 -3.32 6.46 18.23
CA SER A 4 -4.02 6.15 16.98
C SER A 4 -3.83 7.29 15.99
N SER A 5 -3.56 6.95 14.73
CA SER A 5 -3.66 7.85 13.57
C SER A 5 -4.91 8.75 13.63
N LEU A 6 -4.83 9.91 12.98
CA LEU A 6 -6.01 10.76 12.84
C LEU A 6 -7.05 10.00 12.02
N LYS A 7 -8.24 9.91 12.60
CA LYS A 7 -9.36 9.20 12.00
C LYS A 7 -9.94 10.03 10.85
N SER A 8 -10.80 9.42 10.04
CA SER A 8 -11.64 10.15 9.08
C SER A 8 -12.37 11.32 9.76
N ILE A 9 -12.80 12.30 8.97
CA ILE A 9 -13.54 13.46 9.47
C ILE A 9 -14.77 13.01 10.29
N TYR A 10 -15.51 12.02 9.77
CA TYR A 10 -16.70 11.51 10.44
C TYR A 10 -16.36 10.78 11.75
N GLN A 11 -15.34 9.93 11.76
CA GLN A 11 -14.90 9.26 13.00
C GLN A 11 -14.35 10.25 14.02
N GLN A 12 -13.63 11.29 13.59
CA GLN A 12 -13.13 12.32 14.50
C GLN A 12 -14.29 13.09 15.14
N TYR A 13 -15.32 13.44 14.35
CA TYR A 13 -16.56 14.02 14.87
C TYR A 13 -17.24 13.12 15.92
N LYS A 14 -17.34 11.80 15.66
CA LYS A 14 -17.90 10.84 16.62
C LYS A 14 -17.03 10.70 17.86
N VAL A 15 -15.71 10.69 17.72
CA VAL A 15 -14.76 10.65 18.85
C VAL A 15 -14.88 11.89 19.72
N ASP A 16 -14.96 13.09 19.14
CA ASP A 16 -15.09 14.33 19.90
C ASP A 16 -16.43 14.31 20.68
N THR A 17 -17.51 13.87 20.04
CA THR A 17 -18.83 13.71 20.66
C THR A 17 -18.82 12.67 21.81
N ASP A 18 -18.23 11.49 21.58
CA ASP A 18 -18.10 10.42 22.59
C ASP A 18 -17.19 10.84 23.74
N SER A 19 -16.14 11.63 23.48
CA SER A 19 -15.20 12.09 24.50
C SER A 19 -15.88 13.05 25.48
N VAL A 20 -16.70 13.98 24.96
CA VAL A 20 -17.56 14.86 25.78
C VAL A 20 -18.52 14.02 26.62
N ALA A 21 -19.20 13.04 26.01
CA ALA A 21 -20.15 12.17 26.71
C ALA A 21 -19.48 11.36 27.83
N ASN A 22 -18.33 10.76 27.52
CA ASN A 22 -17.56 9.92 28.42
C ASN A 22 -17.04 10.73 29.61
N TRP A 23 -16.53 11.94 29.37
CA TRP A 23 -16.07 12.81 30.44
C TRP A 23 -17.21 13.28 31.34
N LEU A 24 -18.35 13.72 30.77
CA LEU A 24 -19.52 14.13 31.55
C LEU A 24 -19.99 13.00 32.46
N ALA A 25 -20.11 11.79 31.92
CA ALA A 25 -20.66 10.65 32.64
C ALA A 25 -19.73 10.10 33.72
N THR A 26 -18.44 9.95 33.39
CA THR A 26 -17.43 9.46 34.34
C THR A 26 -17.21 10.48 35.45
N THR A 27 -17.10 11.76 35.12
CA THR A 27 -16.87 12.84 36.08
C THR A 27 -18.09 13.05 36.97
N ALA A 28 -19.31 13.09 36.42
CA ALA A 28 -20.52 13.23 37.23
C ALA A 28 -20.66 12.05 38.21
N LYS A 29 -20.50 10.80 37.74
CA LYS A 29 -20.60 9.61 38.60
C LYS A 29 -19.52 9.53 39.65
N ALA A 30 -18.28 9.85 39.30
CA ALA A 30 -17.15 9.88 40.25
C ALA A 30 -17.38 10.86 41.40
N ASN A 31 -18.20 11.90 41.17
CA ASN A 31 -18.52 12.91 42.18
C ASN A 31 -19.87 12.69 42.87
N GLY A 32 -20.55 11.57 42.66
CA GLY A 32 -21.78 11.21 43.38
C GLY A 32 -23.08 11.55 42.66
N TYR A 33 -23.04 11.86 41.36
CA TYR A 33 -24.26 12.01 40.56
C TYR A 33 -24.95 10.66 40.40
N ALA A 34 -26.14 10.53 40.99
CA ALA A 34 -27.02 9.38 40.82
C ALA A 34 -28.02 9.68 39.69
N ASP A 35 -27.96 8.91 38.60
CA ASP A 35 -28.96 8.98 37.54
C ASP A 35 -30.33 8.56 38.08
N ASN A 36 -31.27 9.50 38.17
CA ASN A 36 -32.68 9.19 38.47
C ASN A 36 -33.41 8.46 37.31
N ALA A 37 -32.68 7.93 36.31
CA ALA A 37 -33.25 7.32 35.10
C ALA A 37 -32.59 6.00 34.63
N SER A 38 -31.77 5.33 35.44
CA SER A 38 -31.08 4.10 35.01
C SER A 38 -31.51 2.85 35.77
N SER A 39 -32.72 2.37 35.50
CA SER A 39 -33.12 0.97 35.77
C SER A 39 -33.97 0.39 34.64
N SER A 40 -33.55 0.53 33.38
CA SER A 40 -34.04 -0.32 32.28
C SER A 40 -33.22 -0.10 31.01
N ASN A 41 -32.21 -0.96 30.81
CA ASN A 41 -31.65 -1.44 29.53
C ASN A 41 -30.14 -1.70 29.66
N ASN A 42 -29.79 -2.63 30.55
CA ASN A 42 -28.57 -3.42 30.36
C ASN A 42 -28.82 -4.36 29.17
N ILE A 43 -28.64 -3.87 27.95
CA ILE A 43 -28.48 -4.77 26.79
C ILE A 43 -26.99 -5.02 26.66
N PRO A 44 -26.48 -6.22 26.95
CA PRO A 44 -25.15 -6.59 26.48
C PRO A 44 -25.22 -6.52 24.96
N VAL A 45 -24.37 -5.72 24.33
CA VAL A 45 -24.14 -5.83 22.89
C VAL A 45 -23.62 -7.25 22.65
N LYS A 46 -24.51 -8.18 22.33
CA LYS A 46 -24.12 -9.46 21.75
C LYS A 46 -23.51 -9.11 20.41
N SER A 47 -22.19 -9.32 20.28
CA SER A 47 -21.55 -9.44 18.97
C SER A 47 -22.45 -10.31 18.10
N GLY A 48 -22.94 -9.76 16.99
CA GLY A 48 -23.85 -10.46 16.09
C GLY A 48 -23.30 -11.85 15.80
N ARG A 49 -24.09 -12.88 16.13
CA ARG A 49 -23.77 -14.25 15.79
C ARG A 49 -23.76 -14.35 14.27
N LEU A 50 -22.56 -14.41 13.67
CA LEU A 50 -22.37 -14.69 12.25
C LEU A 50 -23.17 -15.95 11.87
N LYS A 51 -24.14 -15.78 10.97
CA LYS A 51 -24.94 -16.88 10.41
C LYS A 51 -24.09 -17.65 9.40
N GLY A 52 -23.87 -18.93 9.69
CA GLY A 52 -24.11 -20.00 8.72
C GLY A 52 -23.27 -20.13 7.44
N LYS A 53 -22.10 -19.50 7.28
CA LYS A 53 -21.05 -19.95 6.32
C LYS A 53 -19.63 -19.51 6.73
N ALA A 54 -19.50 -18.37 7.41
CA ALA A 54 -18.25 -17.88 8.01
C ALA A 54 -17.70 -18.73 9.18
N ARG A 55 -18.48 -19.68 9.72
CA ARG A 55 -18.06 -20.52 10.87
C ARG A 55 -17.13 -21.68 10.49
N LYS A 56 -16.95 -21.98 9.20
CA LYS A 56 -16.15 -23.14 8.75
C LYS A 56 -14.72 -22.78 8.29
N GLN A 57 -14.42 -21.50 8.05
CA GLN A 57 -13.10 -21.07 7.57
C GLN A 57 -12.12 -20.64 8.70
N THR A 58 -12.59 -20.46 9.94
CA THR A 58 -11.75 -20.07 11.08
C THR A 58 -11.23 -21.23 11.94
N LYS A 59 -11.35 -22.48 11.47
CA LYS A 59 -10.77 -23.66 12.14
C LYS A 59 -9.48 -24.20 11.50
N GLY A 60 -8.92 -23.50 10.52
CA GLY A 60 -7.76 -23.96 9.75
C GLY A 60 -6.56 -23.00 9.76
N ALA A 61 -6.23 -22.36 10.88
CA ALA A 61 -4.95 -21.65 11.02
C ALA A 61 -4.64 -21.43 12.52
N HIS A 62 -4.08 -22.45 13.18
CA HIS A 62 -3.49 -22.30 14.50
C HIS A 62 -1.96 -22.18 14.35
N GLN A 63 -1.41 -21.03 14.73
CA GLN A 63 -0.17 -20.94 15.50
C GLN A 63 -0.14 -19.63 16.32
N SER A 64 -0.52 -19.78 17.59
CA SER A 64 -0.02 -19.08 18.80
C SER A 64 0.45 -17.63 18.74
N GLN A 65 -0.39 -16.72 19.25
CA GLN A 65 0.03 -15.64 20.16
C GLN A 65 -0.83 -15.65 21.45
N PRO A 66 -0.26 -15.37 22.63
CA PRO A 66 -0.97 -15.44 23.90
C PRO A 66 -1.65 -14.11 24.29
N GLY A 67 -2.94 -14.21 24.63
CA GLY A 67 -3.63 -13.49 25.72
C GLY A 67 -3.57 -11.96 25.79
N ASN A 68 -4.66 -11.30 25.37
CA ASN A 68 -5.37 -10.28 26.17
C ASN A 68 -6.70 -9.87 25.50
N LEU A 69 -7.76 -10.64 25.75
CA LEU A 69 -9.13 -10.21 25.50
C LEU A 69 -9.70 -9.63 26.80
N ALA A 70 -9.39 -8.37 27.09
CA ALA A 70 -10.13 -7.61 28.09
C ALA A 70 -11.49 -7.22 27.48
N ASN A 71 -12.57 -7.78 28.04
CA ASN A 71 -13.95 -7.43 27.67
C ASN A 71 -14.22 -5.94 27.99
N LYS A 72 -14.21 -5.06 26.98
CA LYS A 72 -14.70 -3.68 27.12
C LYS A 72 -16.21 -3.67 27.29
N THR A 73 -16.71 -3.00 28.34
CA THR A 73 -18.16 -2.78 28.54
C THR A 73 -18.53 -1.37 28.07
N SER A 74 -19.46 -1.26 27.11
CA SER A 74 -19.96 0.03 26.59
C SER A 74 -21.33 0.35 27.19
N ARG A 75 -21.58 1.60 27.61
CA ARG A 75 -22.88 2.09 28.10
C ARG A 75 -23.36 3.26 27.25
N THR A 76 -24.59 3.20 26.76
CA THR A 76 -25.16 4.29 25.96
C THR A 76 -25.78 5.37 26.86
N ILE A 77 -25.54 6.65 26.55
CA ILE A 77 -26.11 7.82 27.22
C ILE A 77 -26.94 8.61 26.22
N ARG A 78 -28.09 9.13 26.64
CA ARG A 78 -28.93 9.98 25.78
C ARG A 78 -28.42 11.41 25.82
N ILE A 79 -28.51 12.11 24.68
CA ILE A 79 -28.06 13.50 24.60
C ILE A 79 -28.75 14.41 25.64
N ARG A 80 -30.03 14.15 25.94
CA ARG A 80 -30.82 14.90 26.95
C ARG A 80 -30.21 14.87 28.36
N ASP A 81 -29.41 13.85 28.67
CA ASP A 81 -28.81 13.66 29.99
C ASP A 81 -27.51 14.47 30.17
N PHE A 82 -26.97 15.04 29.10
CA PHE A 82 -25.71 15.79 29.13
C PHE A 82 -25.83 17.07 29.95
N LYS A 83 -26.90 17.84 29.74
CA LYS A 83 -27.13 19.10 30.46
C LYS A 83 -27.26 18.90 31.98
N PRO A 84 -28.06 17.94 32.48
CA PRO A 84 -28.09 17.61 33.90
C PRO A 84 -26.72 17.27 34.49
N MET A 85 -25.92 16.44 33.80
CA MET A 85 -24.56 16.08 34.23
C MET A 85 -23.63 17.30 34.27
N ALA A 86 -23.63 18.12 33.22
CA ALA A 86 -22.82 19.34 33.14
C ALA A 86 -23.19 20.34 34.23
N SER A 87 -24.49 20.52 34.50
CA SER A 87 -24.99 21.42 35.55
C SER A 87 -24.60 20.95 36.96
N TYR A 88 -24.50 19.63 37.17
CA TYR A 88 -24.01 19.06 38.42
C TYR A 88 -22.51 19.31 38.60
N ILE A 89 -21.72 19.00 37.57
CA ILE A 89 -20.26 19.22 37.56
C ILE A 89 -19.92 20.69 37.78
N ALA A 90 -20.64 21.62 37.15
CA ALA A 90 -20.43 23.06 37.29
C ALA A 90 -20.54 23.57 38.74
N LYS A 91 -21.29 22.87 39.61
CA LYS A 91 -21.42 23.22 41.04
C LYS A 91 -20.23 22.76 41.88
N ILE A 92 -19.35 21.93 41.32
CA ILE A 92 -18.19 21.37 42.01
C ILE A 92 -16.97 22.21 41.62
N GLY A 93 -16.65 23.21 42.44
CA GLY A 93 -15.60 24.19 42.15
C GLY A 93 -14.16 23.64 42.11
N SER A 94 -13.93 22.36 42.44
CA SER A 94 -12.63 21.70 42.38
C SER A 94 -12.30 21.02 41.05
N ILE A 95 -13.25 20.98 40.10
CA ILE A 95 -13.08 20.30 38.82
C ILE A 95 -12.66 21.31 37.76
N LYS A 96 -11.60 21.00 37.00
CA LYS A 96 -11.22 21.73 35.79
C LYS A 96 -11.55 20.89 34.55
N VAL A 97 -12.00 21.53 33.49
CA VAL A 97 -12.21 20.87 32.19
C VAL A 97 -10.85 20.75 31.49
N PRO A 98 -10.41 19.54 31.09
CA PRO A 98 -9.20 19.37 30.29
C PRO A 98 -9.28 20.09 28.93
N ASP A 99 -8.18 20.70 28.48
CA ASP A 99 -8.16 21.51 27.23
C ASP A 99 -8.62 20.75 25.98
N HIS A 100 -8.19 19.49 25.83
CA HIS A 100 -8.60 18.66 24.69
C HIS A 100 -10.13 18.45 24.63
N LEU A 101 -10.83 18.45 25.77
CA LEU A 101 -12.29 18.35 25.83
C LEU A 101 -12.98 19.68 25.53
N THR A 102 -12.37 20.80 25.94
CA THR A 102 -12.83 22.13 25.52
C THR A 102 -12.76 22.26 24.00
N VAL A 103 -11.64 21.87 23.40
CA VAL A 103 -11.46 21.86 21.94
C VAL A 103 -12.47 20.93 21.27
N ALA A 104 -12.64 19.71 21.76
CA ALA A 104 -13.61 18.75 21.21
C ALA A 104 -15.05 19.30 21.27
N LEU A 105 -15.46 19.88 22.39
CA LEU A 105 -16.81 20.46 22.55
C LEU A 105 -17.05 21.64 21.61
N GLU A 106 -16.12 22.59 21.54
CA GLU A 106 -16.23 23.75 20.65
C GLU A 106 -16.22 23.33 19.18
N ARG A 107 -15.38 22.35 18.81
CA ARG A 107 -15.31 21.84 17.44
C ARG A 107 -16.62 21.21 16.99
N VAL A 108 -17.21 20.35 17.82
CA VAL A 108 -18.50 19.69 17.52
C VAL A 108 -19.62 20.73 17.38
N ILE A 109 -19.68 21.73 18.27
CA ILE A 109 -20.65 22.83 18.19
C ILE A 109 -20.46 23.62 16.90
N TRP A 110 -19.22 24.02 16.59
CA TRP A 110 -18.91 24.84 15.42
C TRP A 110 -19.28 24.14 14.12
N VAL A 111 -18.89 22.87 13.97
CA VAL A 111 -19.16 22.09 12.76
C VAL A 111 -20.65 21.94 12.54
N ARG A 112 -21.39 21.51 13.58
CA ARG A 112 -22.82 21.25 13.44
C ARG A 112 -23.60 22.53 13.18
N LYS A 113 -23.28 23.62 13.88
CA LYS A 113 -23.93 24.92 13.70
C LYS A 113 -23.69 25.51 12.32
N ASN A 114 -22.46 25.49 11.83
CA ASN A 114 -22.12 26.06 10.53
C ASN A 114 -22.55 25.15 9.37
N PHE A 115 -22.57 23.83 9.56
CA PHE A 115 -23.09 22.90 8.58
C PHE A 115 -24.58 23.11 8.34
N SER A 116 -25.37 23.20 9.42
CA SER A 116 -26.82 23.39 9.28
C SER A 116 -27.19 24.80 8.86
N LYS A 117 -26.43 25.81 9.30
CA LYS A 117 -26.54 27.15 8.72
C LYS A 117 -26.29 27.13 7.21
N ARG A 118 -25.25 26.42 6.75
CA ARG A 118 -24.97 26.29 5.31
C ARG A 118 -26.07 25.51 4.59
N LEU A 119 -26.64 24.45 5.18
CA LEU A 119 -27.79 23.71 4.63
C LEU A 119 -29.06 24.57 4.50
N VAL A 120 -29.32 25.44 5.49
CA VAL A 120 -30.49 26.33 5.53
C VAL A 120 -30.30 27.55 4.62
N ASP A 121 -29.12 28.18 4.64
CA ASP A 121 -28.72 29.22 3.68
C ASP A 121 -28.75 28.66 2.26
N SER A 122 -28.52 27.35 2.14
CA SER A 122 -28.67 26.57 0.93
C SER A 122 -30.08 25.96 0.80
N GLY A 123 -31.15 26.61 1.24
CA GLY A 123 -32.54 26.39 0.80
C GLY A 123 -33.12 24.96 0.85
N ALA A 124 -32.47 24.01 1.54
CA ALA A 124 -32.95 22.64 1.64
C ALA A 124 -34.25 22.63 2.47
N GLU A 125 -35.31 21.99 1.96
CA GLU A 125 -36.48 21.66 2.77
C GLU A 125 -36.06 20.60 3.79
N VAL A 126 -35.57 21.04 4.94
CA VAL A 126 -35.35 20.16 6.08
C VAL A 126 -36.72 19.68 6.51
N GLU A 127 -36.93 18.36 6.57
CA GLU A 127 -38.18 17.82 7.11
C GLU A 127 -38.47 18.51 8.46
N PRO A 128 -39.72 18.94 8.73
CA PRO A 128 -40.04 19.73 9.92
C PRO A 128 -39.56 19.09 11.24
N GLY A 129 -39.40 17.76 11.29
CA GLY A 129 -38.88 17.03 12.45
C GLY A 129 -37.35 16.87 12.52
N SER A 130 -36.61 17.02 11.40
CA SER A 130 -35.14 16.89 11.36
C SER A 130 -34.47 18.17 11.88
N ASP A 131 -34.97 19.35 11.51
CA ASP A 131 -34.46 20.64 11.99
C ASP A 131 -34.66 20.77 13.51
N GLU A 132 -35.79 20.29 14.04
CA GLU A 132 -36.07 20.25 15.47
C GLU A 132 -35.08 19.34 16.23
N GLN A 133 -34.71 18.18 15.67
CA GLN A 133 -33.74 17.26 16.28
C GLN A 133 -32.31 17.79 16.21
N HIS A 134 -31.91 18.39 15.09
CA HIS A 134 -30.61 19.03 14.92
C HIS A 134 -30.45 20.20 15.88
N SER A 135 -31.40 21.14 15.85
CA SER A 135 -31.45 22.30 16.74
C SER A 135 -31.47 21.88 18.20
N PHE A 136 -32.13 20.77 18.52
CA PHE A 136 -32.09 20.17 19.85
C PHE A 136 -30.70 19.65 20.22
N PHE A 137 -30.01 18.91 19.33
CA PHE A 137 -28.67 18.38 19.58
C PHE A 137 -27.65 19.51 19.82
N VAL A 138 -27.55 20.47 18.91
CA VAL A 138 -26.63 21.62 19.03
C VAL A 138 -26.99 22.46 20.26
N GLY A 139 -28.28 22.72 20.47
CA GLY A 139 -28.77 23.48 21.62
C GLY A 139 -28.47 22.82 22.97
N VAL A 140 -28.38 21.49 23.03
CA VAL A 140 -27.91 20.78 24.24
C VAL A 140 -26.41 20.98 24.44
N LEU A 141 -25.59 20.85 23.41
CA LEU A 141 -24.14 21.05 23.51
C LEU A 141 -23.76 22.49 23.85
N GLU A 142 -24.44 23.49 23.29
CA GLU A 142 -24.25 24.90 23.67
C GLU A 142 -24.58 25.12 25.16
N LYS A 143 -25.66 24.53 25.66
CA LYS A 143 -26.00 24.59 27.10
C LYS A 143 -24.95 23.89 27.98
N VAL A 144 -24.38 22.79 27.51
CA VAL A 144 -23.27 22.10 28.20
C VAL A 144 -22.05 23.00 28.27
N ARG A 145 -21.64 23.62 27.15
CA ARG A 145 -20.55 24.60 27.10
C ARG A 145 -20.82 25.74 28.08
N ASP A 146 -22.01 26.32 28.06
CA ASP A 146 -22.35 27.47 28.92
C ASP A 146 -22.30 27.11 30.41
N CYS A 147 -22.71 25.89 30.79
CA CYS A 147 -22.59 25.39 32.17
C CYS A 147 -21.12 25.18 32.59
N LEU A 148 -20.28 24.68 31.69
CA LEU A 148 -18.89 24.34 31.98
C LEU A 148 -17.92 25.52 31.80
N LYS A 149 -18.35 26.61 31.17
CA LYS A 149 -17.56 27.83 30.91
C LYS A 149 -16.78 28.36 32.13
N PRO A 150 -17.32 28.37 33.36
CA PRO A 150 -16.58 28.81 34.55
C PRO A 150 -15.40 27.89 34.94
N LEU A 151 -15.38 26.65 34.43
CA LEU A 151 -14.39 25.61 34.74
C LEU A 151 -13.38 25.39 33.58
N MET A 152 -13.50 26.15 32.49
CA MET A 152 -12.63 26.10 31.32
C MET A 152 -11.54 27.18 31.42
N GLU A 153 -10.33 26.86 30.97
CA GLU A 153 -9.26 27.86 30.84
C GLU A 153 -9.51 28.76 29.63
N THR A 154 -9.26 30.07 29.78
CA THR A 154 -9.56 31.07 28.75
C THR A 154 -8.47 31.01 27.66
N GLY A 155 -8.82 30.58 26.45
CA GLY A 155 -7.94 30.68 25.27
C GLY A 155 -7.73 29.40 24.44
N SER A 156 -8.31 28.25 24.79
CA SER A 156 -7.93 26.97 24.13
C SER A 156 -8.55 26.71 22.74
N PHE A 157 -9.55 27.49 22.30
CA PHE A 157 -10.13 27.40 20.95
C PHE A 157 -10.47 28.80 20.42
N ASN A 158 -9.88 29.19 19.29
CA ASN A 158 -9.96 30.56 18.76
C ASN A 158 -10.92 30.62 17.56
N ALA A 159 -12.22 30.71 17.84
CA ALA A 159 -13.27 30.70 16.81
C ALA A 159 -13.11 31.82 15.75
N ASP A 160 -12.55 32.98 16.14
CA ASP A 160 -12.28 34.11 15.25
C ASP A 160 -11.15 33.83 14.25
N GLU A 161 -10.15 33.02 14.61
CA GLU A 161 -9.06 32.63 13.72
C GLU A 161 -9.52 31.55 12.73
N THR A 162 -10.33 30.60 13.20
CA THR A 162 -11.02 29.61 12.36
C THR A 162 -12.01 30.26 11.40
N ALA A 163 -12.76 31.27 11.85
CA ALA A 163 -13.69 32.03 11.02
C ALA A 163 -12.97 32.94 9.99
N LYS A 164 -11.75 33.41 10.30
CA LYS A 164 -10.90 34.14 9.35
C LYS A 164 -10.34 33.22 8.27
N LYS A 165 -9.85 32.01 8.63
CA LYS A 165 -9.41 31.00 7.65
C LYS A 165 -10.56 30.54 6.74
N ALA A 166 -11.74 30.30 7.30
CA ALA A 166 -12.96 29.98 6.56
C ALA A 166 -13.62 31.22 5.88
N GLY A 167 -13.05 32.41 6.03
CA GLY A 167 -13.60 33.69 5.54
C GLY A 167 -12.76 34.37 4.46
N GLU A 168 -11.57 33.85 4.15
CA GLU A 168 -10.82 34.21 2.95
C GLU A 168 -11.61 33.69 1.75
N LYS A 169 -12.46 34.54 1.18
CA LYS A 169 -13.32 34.23 0.03
C LYS A 169 -12.50 33.52 -1.05
N SER A 170 -12.61 32.21 -1.13
CA SER A 170 -12.24 31.49 -2.33
C SER A 170 -13.18 31.99 -3.45
N GLN A 171 -12.63 32.27 -4.63
CA GLN A 171 -13.45 32.59 -5.80
C GLN A 171 -14.21 31.36 -6.31
N ASP A 172 -13.99 30.19 -5.69
CA ASP A 172 -14.53 28.91 -6.07
C ASP A 172 -15.67 28.48 -5.12
N PRO A 173 -16.94 28.48 -5.57
CA PRO A 173 -18.08 27.99 -4.80
C PRO A 173 -17.88 26.57 -4.22
N PHE A 174 -17.01 25.75 -4.84
CA PHE A 174 -16.74 24.37 -4.46
C PHE A 174 -15.90 24.24 -3.17
N MET A 175 -14.97 25.16 -2.91
CA MET A 175 -14.13 25.14 -1.69
C MET A 175 -14.91 25.59 -0.46
N ASN A 176 -15.86 26.50 -0.65
CA ASN A 176 -16.78 26.97 0.39
C ASN A 176 -17.66 25.86 0.98
N MET A 177 -17.69 24.62 0.49
CA MET A 177 -18.50 23.54 1.06
C MET A 177 -17.77 22.74 2.14
N PHE A 178 -16.47 22.49 1.95
CA PHE A 178 -15.64 21.69 2.86
C PHE A 178 -14.92 22.50 3.95
N GLU A 179 -14.93 23.83 3.87
CA GLU A 179 -14.32 24.71 4.90
C GLU A 179 -14.84 24.43 6.32
N VAL A 180 -16.12 24.06 6.50
CA VAL A 180 -16.66 23.67 7.83
C VAL A 180 -15.99 22.40 8.38
N LEU A 181 -15.28 21.65 7.56
CA LEU A 181 -14.58 20.44 7.98
C LEU A 181 -13.08 20.69 8.20
N GLU A 182 -12.56 21.87 7.89
CA GLU A 182 -11.15 22.23 8.11
C GLU A 182 -10.77 22.23 9.60
N VAL A 183 -11.73 22.39 10.51
CA VAL A 183 -11.45 22.23 11.95
C VAL A 183 -10.97 20.82 12.34
N TYR A 184 -11.19 19.82 11.48
CA TYR A 184 -10.67 18.47 11.62
C TYR A 184 -9.37 18.25 10.82
N ALA A 185 -8.89 19.26 10.08
CA ALA A 185 -7.53 19.23 9.55
C ALA A 185 -6.56 19.45 10.74
N PRO A 186 -5.56 18.57 10.92
CA PRO A 186 -4.60 18.75 12.00
C PRO A 186 -3.80 20.03 11.81
N SER A 187 -3.86 20.96 12.78
CA SER A 187 -2.93 22.08 12.82
C SER A 187 -1.52 21.58 13.18
N GLU A 188 -0.46 22.13 12.59
CA GLU A 188 0.93 21.79 12.94
C GLU A 188 1.21 21.95 14.45
N ALA A 189 0.60 22.92 15.12
CA ALA A 189 0.72 23.12 16.56
C ALA A 189 0.12 21.95 17.40
N PHE A 190 -0.93 21.29 16.90
CA PHE A 190 -1.55 20.12 17.51
C PHE A 190 -0.71 18.84 17.29
N LEU A 191 -0.14 18.69 16.09
CA LEU A 191 0.77 17.59 15.75
C LEU A 191 2.08 17.63 16.57
N ASN A 192 2.50 18.83 16.99
CA ASN A 192 3.73 19.06 17.74
C ASN A 192 3.52 19.16 19.27
N ALA A 193 2.29 18.98 19.77
CA ALA A 193 2.02 19.04 21.21
C ALA A 193 2.54 17.77 21.91
N PRO A 194 3.23 17.87 23.07
CA PRO A 194 3.72 16.71 23.79
C PRO A 194 2.56 15.83 24.27
N ASP A 195 2.65 14.53 23.98
CA ASP A 195 1.65 13.53 24.36
C ASP A 195 1.41 13.53 25.87
N VAL A 196 0.26 14.06 26.30
CA VAL A 196 -0.24 13.85 27.65
C VAL A 196 -0.89 12.47 27.66
N ALA A 197 -0.13 11.46 28.12
CA ALA A 197 -0.65 10.12 28.33
C ALA A 197 -2.00 10.19 29.08
N PRO A 198 -3.10 9.63 28.54
CA PRO A 198 -4.35 9.62 29.25
C PRO A 198 -4.16 8.79 30.53
N LYS A 199 -4.38 9.42 31.68
CA LYS A 199 -4.53 8.69 32.94
C LYS A 199 -5.70 7.72 32.75
N SER A 200 -5.38 6.43 32.77
CA SER A 200 -6.38 5.35 32.79
C SER A 200 -7.29 5.56 33.99
N ALA A 201 -8.59 5.71 33.73
CA ALA A 201 -9.64 5.57 34.71
C ALA A 201 -10.88 4.96 34.05
N THR A 202 -11.13 3.69 34.40
CA THR A 202 -12.31 2.84 34.12
C THR A 202 -12.50 2.25 32.70
N ASP A 203 -12.62 0.91 32.63
CA ASP A 203 -12.93 0.07 31.45
C ASP A 203 -14.37 0.25 30.88
N LEU A 204 -15.03 1.35 31.23
CA LEU A 204 -16.41 1.67 30.84
C LEU A 204 -16.38 2.80 29.81
N LYS A 205 -16.67 2.46 28.54
CA LYS A 205 -16.81 3.45 27.47
C LYS A 205 -18.26 3.92 27.38
N TYR A 206 -18.50 5.23 27.34
CA TYR A 206 -19.84 5.76 27.07
C TYR A 206 -19.99 6.18 25.61
N THR A 207 -21.13 5.86 24.99
CA THR A 207 -21.48 6.23 23.61
C THR A 207 -22.82 6.96 23.58
N VAL A 208 -23.04 7.85 22.61
CA VAL A 208 -24.26 8.67 22.56
C VAL A 208 -25.40 7.99 21.78
N GLU A 209 -26.58 7.88 22.38
CA GLU A 209 -27.83 7.58 21.66
C GLU A 209 -28.26 8.85 20.92
N GLN A 210 -28.06 8.88 19.59
CA GLN A 210 -28.62 9.89 18.69
C GLN A 210 -29.67 9.18 17.82
N ASP A 211 -30.86 9.76 17.72
CA ASP A 211 -31.80 9.39 16.66
C ASP A 211 -31.17 9.85 15.34
N GLU A 212 -30.93 8.90 14.42
CA GLU A 212 -30.22 9.18 13.17
C GLU A 212 -31.22 9.74 12.14
N SER A 213 -31.01 11.00 11.74
CA SER A 213 -31.83 11.74 10.78
C SER A 213 -31.26 11.71 9.36
N THR A 214 -32.07 12.09 8.37
CA THR A 214 -31.59 12.29 6.98
C THR A 214 -30.49 13.36 6.91
N GLU A 215 -30.58 14.41 7.73
CA GLU A 215 -29.54 15.44 7.85
C GLU A 215 -28.21 14.87 8.39
N ASP A 216 -28.27 13.92 9.33
CA ASP A 216 -27.09 13.22 9.82
C ASP A 216 -26.45 12.32 8.76
N ALA A 217 -27.26 11.68 7.91
CA ALA A 217 -26.77 10.91 6.77
C ALA A 217 -26.09 11.81 5.72
N ILE A 218 -26.66 12.99 5.43
CA ILE A 218 -26.04 14.00 4.54
C ILE A 218 -24.75 14.52 5.17
N PHE A 219 -24.71 14.78 6.48
CA PHE A 219 -23.48 15.17 7.17
C PHE A 219 -22.38 14.11 7.04
N ALA A 220 -22.72 12.83 7.24
CA ALA A 220 -21.78 11.73 7.09
C ALA A 220 -21.25 11.61 5.65
N LEU A 221 -22.10 11.82 4.65
CA LEU A 221 -21.68 11.90 3.24
C LEU A 221 -20.73 13.08 2.99
N VAL A 222 -21.07 14.29 3.46
CA VAL A 222 -20.22 15.48 3.25
C VAL A 222 -18.86 15.32 3.94
N ALA A 223 -18.82 14.68 5.10
CA ALA A 223 -17.57 14.30 5.77
C ALA A 223 -16.74 13.32 4.90
N LEU A 224 -17.36 12.29 4.34
CA LEU A 224 -16.69 11.35 3.41
C LEU A 224 -16.14 12.07 2.17
N LEU A 225 -16.94 12.93 1.53
CA LEU A 225 -16.52 13.70 0.36
C LEU A 225 -15.36 14.66 0.71
N GLY A 226 -15.33 15.19 1.94
CA GLY A 226 -14.20 15.98 2.45
C GLY A 226 -12.91 15.16 2.57
N ASP A 227 -12.98 13.93 3.09
CA ASP A 227 -11.82 13.02 3.14
C ASP A 227 -11.36 12.63 1.72
N TYR A 228 -12.29 12.34 0.81
CA TYR A 228 -12.02 12.06 -0.59
C TYR A 228 -11.36 13.22 -1.32
N SER A 229 -11.79 14.46 -1.05
CA SER A 229 -11.19 15.67 -1.62
C SER A 229 -9.72 15.81 -1.18
N ARG A 230 -9.43 15.60 0.12
CA ARG A 230 -8.06 15.64 0.66
C ARG A 230 -7.18 14.53 0.07
N LEU A 231 -7.70 13.31 -0.03
CA LEU A 231 -6.98 12.20 -0.67
C LEU A 231 -6.72 12.46 -2.15
N ARG A 232 -7.71 12.99 -2.88
CA ARG A 232 -7.60 13.34 -4.31
C ARG A 232 -6.52 14.41 -4.54
N GLN A 233 -6.47 15.44 -3.70
CA GLN A 233 -5.42 16.47 -3.75
C GLN A 233 -4.03 15.90 -3.50
N GLU A 234 -3.88 15.02 -2.52
CA GLU A 234 -2.60 14.38 -2.24
C GLU A 234 -2.16 13.47 -3.40
N ILE A 235 -3.07 12.65 -3.94
CA ILE A 235 -2.77 11.81 -5.10
C ILE A 235 -2.32 12.68 -6.29
N LYS A 236 -3.02 13.78 -6.56
CA LYS A 236 -2.61 14.74 -7.60
C LYS A 236 -1.18 15.23 -7.36
N SER A 237 -0.82 15.61 -6.14
CA SER A 237 0.56 16.01 -5.79
C SER A 237 1.58 14.89 -6.04
N LEU A 238 1.25 13.62 -5.75
CA LEU A 238 2.12 12.48 -6.03
C LEU A 238 2.35 12.29 -7.53
N TRP A 239 1.31 12.45 -8.36
CA TRP A 239 1.44 12.35 -9.81
C TRP A 239 2.14 13.57 -10.43
N GLU A 240 2.02 14.76 -9.83
CA GLU A 240 2.86 15.93 -10.14
C GLU A 240 4.34 15.66 -9.84
N ASP A 241 4.64 15.03 -8.70
CA ASP A 241 5.99 14.63 -8.35
C ASP A 241 6.53 13.58 -9.33
N TYR A 242 5.73 12.59 -9.74
CA TYR A 242 6.11 11.62 -10.78
C TYR A 242 6.37 12.28 -12.13
N LYS A 243 5.46 13.12 -12.62
CA LYS A 243 5.61 13.86 -13.88
C LYS A 243 6.89 14.71 -13.89
N ALA A 244 7.26 15.25 -12.72
CA ALA A 244 8.49 16.02 -12.51
C ALA A 244 9.75 15.17 -12.23
N ASN A 245 9.70 13.84 -12.33
CA ASN A 245 10.80 12.91 -12.01
C ASN A 245 11.30 12.98 -10.56
N ARG A 246 10.46 13.46 -9.63
CA ARG A 246 10.77 13.57 -8.19
C ARG A 246 10.23 12.38 -7.38
N LEU A 247 9.39 11.56 -7.98
CA LEU A 247 8.82 10.35 -7.39
C LEU A 247 8.84 9.22 -8.43
N ASP A 248 9.07 7.99 -8.00
CA ASP A 248 9.05 6.83 -8.89
C ASP A 248 7.61 6.37 -9.17
N LEU A 249 7.37 5.81 -10.36
CA LEU A 249 6.07 5.31 -10.81
C LEU A 249 5.45 4.32 -9.81
N ALA A 250 6.24 3.35 -9.33
CA ALA A 250 5.78 2.35 -8.37
C ALA A 250 5.31 3.00 -7.06
N ALA A 251 6.01 4.04 -6.60
CA ALA A 251 5.63 4.75 -5.38
C ALA A 251 4.30 5.50 -5.53
N ALA A 252 4.10 6.22 -6.65
CA ALA A 252 2.84 6.91 -6.94
C ALA A 252 1.66 5.93 -7.09
N ALA A 253 1.87 4.84 -7.84
CA ALA A 253 0.86 3.82 -8.09
C ALA A 253 0.47 3.05 -6.82
N VAL A 254 1.46 2.60 -6.03
CA VAL A 254 1.22 1.89 -4.76
C VAL A 254 0.45 2.77 -3.78
N ALA A 255 0.82 4.05 -3.66
CA ALA A 255 0.12 5.00 -2.81
C ALA A 255 -1.32 5.25 -3.29
N THR A 256 -1.54 5.39 -4.60
CA THR A 256 -2.87 5.56 -5.21
C THR A 256 -3.76 4.35 -4.93
N ASN A 257 -3.28 3.13 -5.16
CA ASN A 257 -4.05 1.91 -4.89
C ASN A 257 -4.32 1.70 -3.39
N THR A 258 -3.36 2.05 -2.53
CA THR A 258 -3.53 2.05 -1.07
C THR A 258 -4.62 3.06 -0.66
N ALA A 259 -4.66 4.23 -1.30
CA ALA A 259 -5.69 5.22 -1.05
C ALA A 259 -7.09 4.72 -1.46
N PHE A 260 -7.23 3.90 -2.51
CA PHE A 260 -8.51 3.26 -2.85
C PHE A 260 -8.99 2.32 -1.74
N GLU A 261 -8.11 1.48 -1.19
CA GLU A 261 -8.47 0.57 -0.09
C GLU A 261 -8.79 1.36 1.21
N LEU A 262 -8.08 2.47 1.46
CA LEU A 262 -8.35 3.36 2.57
C LEU A 262 -9.69 4.09 2.41
N ALA A 263 -9.99 4.61 1.22
CA ALA A 263 -11.26 5.26 0.91
C ALA A 263 -12.46 4.33 1.16
N ARG A 264 -12.36 3.07 0.74
CA ARG A 264 -13.35 2.04 1.06
C ARG A 264 -13.52 1.85 2.57
N SER A 265 -12.42 1.81 3.32
CA SER A 265 -12.47 1.69 4.78
C SER A 265 -13.14 2.90 5.44
N ILE A 266 -12.97 4.10 4.90
CA ILE A 266 -13.63 5.33 5.37
C ILE A 266 -15.13 5.31 5.01
N GLU A 267 -15.51 4.84 3.82
CA GLU A 267 -16.93 4.66 3.46
C GLU A 267 -17.63 3.65 4.38
N ASP A 268 -16.98 2.53 4.70
CA ASP A 268 -17.51 1.51 5.61
C ASP A 268 -17.86 2.08 7.00
N GLU A 269 -17.23 3.18 7.43
CA GLU A 269 -17.53 3.86 8.70
C GLU A 269 -18.88 4.60 8.69
N ILE A 270 -19.32 5.07 7.52
CA ILE A 270 -20.60 5.79 7.37
C ILE A 270 -21.74 4.87 6.93
N MET A 271 -21.45 3.69 6.38
CA MET A 271 -22.45 2.72 5.93
C MET A 271 -23.60 2.46 6.93
N PRO A 272 -23.36 2.31 8.25
CA PRO A 272 -24.43 2.07 9.21
C PRO A 272 -25.54 3.12 9.25
N ILE A 273 -25.20 4.39 8.98
CA ILE A 273 -26.18 5.48 8.93
C ILE A 273 -26.78 5.61 7.53
N VAL A 274 -25.96 5.66 6.47
CA VAL A 274 -26.49 5.89 5.11
C VAL A 274 -27.37 4.75 4.61
N SER A 275 -27.12 3.49 5.03
CA SER A 275 -27.98 2.35 4.67
C SER A 275 -29.40 2.43 5.23
N LYS A 276 -29.64 3.23 6.29
CA LYS A 276 -31.00 3.47 6.80
C LYS A 276 -31.82 4.42 5.93
N HIS A 277 -31.15 5.15 5.04
CA HIS A 277 -31.73 6.20 4.20
C HIS A 277 -31.54 5.90 2.70
N GLY A 278 -31.60 4.62 2.30
CA GLY A 278 -31.50 4.19 0.90
C GLY A 278 -30.10 3.74 0.46
N GLY A 279 -29.05 4.12 1.20
CA GLY A 279 -27.66 3.78 0.89
C GLY A 279 -26.85 4.99 0.41
N ALA A 280 -25.55 4.77 0.21
CA ALA A 280 -24.60 5.85 -0.05
C ALA A 280 -24.87 6.58 -1.38
N SER A 281 -25.17 5.83 -2.45
CA SER A 281 -25.45 6.39 -3.78
C SER A 281 -26.77 7.15 -3.86
N ASP A 282 -27.80 6.70 -3.12
CA ASP A 282 -29.08 7.40 -3.01
C ASP A 282 -28.92 8.72 -2.27
N ILE A 283 -28.22 8.72 -1.13
CA ILE A 283 -27.91 9.95 -0.39
C ILE A 283 -27.06 10.91 -1.22
N ALA A 284 -26.09 10.40 -2.01
CA ALA A 284 -25.30 11.23 -2.92
C ALA A 284 -26.14 11.86 -4.04
N THR A 285 -27.11 11.11 -4.58
CA THR A 285 -28.04 11.61 -5.60
C THR A 285 -28.97 12.67 -5.01
N LEU A 286 -29.53 12.44 -3.83
CA LEU A 286 -30.34 13.43 -3.12
C LEU A 286 -29.55 14.71 -2.88
N TYR A 287 -28.32 14.59 -2.38
CA TYR A 287 -27.45 15.73 -2.13
C TYR A 287 -27.12 16.51 -3.41
N PHE A 288 -26.82 15.82 -4.51
CA PHE A 288 -26.62 16.43 -5.83
C PHE A 288 -27.85 17.21 -6.31
N MET A 289 -29.04 16.62 -6.20
CA MET A 289 -30.29 17.28 -6.61
C MET A 289 -30.54 18.57 -5.83
N GLU A 290 -30.28 18.56 -4.51
CA GLU A 290 -30.39 19.77 -3.69
C GLU A 290 -29.37 20.83 -4.13
N LEU A 291 -28.10 20.47 -4.33
CA LEU A 291 -27.07 21.40 -4.83
C LEU A 291 -27.42 22.02 -6.19
N CYS A 292 -28.07 21.27 -7.09
CA CYS A 292 -28.52 21.78 -8.37
C CYS A 292 -29.60 22.83 -8.22
N LYS A 293 -30.65 22.53 -7.43
CA LYS A 293 -31.74 23.49 -7.14
C LYS A 293 -31.18 24.81 -6.61
N LEU A 294 -30.17 24.73 -5.77
CA LEU A 294 -29.53 25.90 -5.16
C LEU A 294 -28.70 26.74 -6.10
N SER A 295 -28.09 26.08 -7.07
CA SER A 295 -27.37 26.75 -8.12
C SER A 295 -28.31 27.30 -9.21
N GLY A 296 -29.64 27.16 -9.03
CA GLY A 296 -30.63 27.54 -10.03
C GLY A 296 -30.67 26.61 -11.24
N ILE A 297 -30.08 25.42 -11.14
CA ILE A 297 -29.97 24.45 -12.23
C ILE A 297 -31.03 23.37 -12.01
N ASP A 298 -31.92 23.19 -12.99
CA ASP A 298 -32.77 22.00 -13.04
C ASP A 298 -31.91 20.81 -13.49
N ALA A 299 -31.61 19.90 -12.56
CA ALA A 299 -30.77 18.73 -12.79
C ALA A 299 -31.35 17.76 -13.84
N LEU A 300 -32.66 17.80 -14.10
CA LEU A 300 -33.32 16.95 -15.09
C LEU A 300 -33.85 17.74 -16.29
N GLY A 301 -33.96 19.06 -16.17
CA GLY A 301 -34.36 19.98 -17.23
C GLY A 301 -33.35 20.04 -18.36
N ASN A 302 -33.82 20.17 -19.60
CA ASN A 302 -32.98 20.35 -20.80
C ASN A 302 -31.90 19.26 -21.04
N LYS A 303 -31.96 18.10 -20.36
CA LYS A 303 -31.02 17.00 -20.59
C LYS A 303 -31.23 16.39 -21.98
N GLN A 304 -30.14 16.07 -22.68
CA GLN A 304 -30.25 15.43 -24.00
C GLN A 304 -30.59 13.93 -23.86
N PRO A 305 -31.20 13.30 -24.89
CA PRO A 305 -31.43 11.87 -24.89
C PRO A 305 -30.13 11.08 -24.66
N GLY A 306 -30.11 10.23 -23.63
CA GLY A 306 -28.94 9.43 -23.25
C GLY A 306 -28.03 10.06 -22.19
N ASP A 307 -28.28 11.31 -21.78
CA ASP A 307 -27.63 11.90 -20.61
C ASP A 307 -28.33 11.47 -19.31
N ALA A 308 -27.54 11.23 -18.26
CA ALA A 308 -28.06 10.92 -16.93
C ALA A 308 -28.79 12.12 -16.31
N TYR A 309 -28.25 13.33 -16.50
CA TYR A 309 -28.70 14.59 -15.92
C TYR A 309 -28.37 15.77 -16.87
N ASN A 310 -28.83 16.97 -16.54
CA ASN A 310 -28.50 18.22 -17.25
C ASN A 310 -27.01 18.56 -17.11
N LEU A 311 -26.24 18.52 -18.20
CA LEU A 311 -24.79 18.77 -18.14
C LEU A 311 -24.39 20.19 -17.72
N GLU A 312 -25.31 21.14 -17.63
CA GLU A 312 -25.03 22.39 -16.91
C GLU A 312 -24.57 22.12 -15.46
N ALA A 313 -25.08 21.05 -14.83
CA ALA A 313 -24.72 20.60 -13.50
C ALA A 313 -23.44 19.73 -13.44
N TYR A 314 -22.67 19.58 -14.53
CA TYR A 314 -21.53 18.66 -14.60
C TYR A 314 -20.53 18.82 -13.44
N ASN A 315 -20.17 20.05 -13.05
CA ASN A 315 -19.23 20.26 -11.95
C ASN A 315 -19.81 19.84 -10.58
N LEU A 316 -21.10 20.08 -10.35
CA LEU A 316 -21.81 19.62 -9.14
C LEU A 316 -21.93 18.09 -9.13
N ALA A 317 -22.17 17.50 -10.30
CA ALA A 317 -22.24 16.06 -10.46
C ALA A 317 -20.87 15.41 -10.22
N GLN A 318 -19.77 16.05 -10.63
CA GLN A 318 -18.42 15.60 -10.32
C GLN A 318 -18.13 15.66 -8.81
N LEU A 319 -18.50 16.76 -8.14
CA LEU A 319 -18.34 16.95 -6.70
C LEU A 319 -19.03 15.86 -5.89
N CYS A 320 -20.23 15.46 -6.31
CA CYS A 320 -21.03 14.41 -5.69
C CYS A 320 -20.75 13.00 -6.25
N LEU A 321 -19.72 12.84 -7.09
CA LEU A 321 -19.37 11.58 -7.78
C LEU A 321 -20.44 11.01 -8.72
N ILE A 322 -21.49 11.76 -9.01
CA ILE A 322 -22.61 11.38 -9.88
C ILE A 322 -22.14 11.07 -11.30
N ASN A 323 -21.10 11.73 -11.79
CA ASN A 323 -20.52 11.44 -13.11
C ASN A 323 -20.12 9.98 -13.22
N THR A 324 -19.22 9.57 -12.32
CA THR A 324 -18.65 8.23 -12.27
C THR A 324 -19.65 7.18 -11.80
N ILE A 325 -20.53 7.50 -10.85
CA ILE A 325 -21.63 6.60 -10.44
C ILE A 325 -22.50 6.27 -11.66
N SER A 326 -22.93 7.30 -12.41
CA SER A 326 -23.77 7.12 -13.59
C SER A 326 -23.11 6.25 -14.65
N LEU A 327 -21.81 6.47 -14.92
CA LEU A 327 -21.05 5.69 -15.91
C LEU A 327 -20.87 4.22 -15.47
N LEU A 328 -20.50 3.98 -14.21
CA LEU A 328 -20.30 2.64 -13.66
C LEU A 328 -21.60 1.85 -13.61
N THR A 329 -22.67 2.45 -13.07
CA THR A 329 -23.99 1.81 -12.98
C THR A 329 -24.58 1.53 -14.36
N SER A 330 -24.46 2.47 -15.30
CA SER A 330 -24.93 2.26 -16.68
C SER A 330 -24.17 1.13 -17.37
N TYR A 331 -22.85 1.04 -17.16
CA TYR A 331 -22.05 -0.05 -17.70
C TYR A 331 -22.45 -1.41 -17.09
N ALA A 332 -22.57 -1.48 -15.76
CA ALA A 332 -22.92 -2.71 -15.05
C ALA A 332 -24.32 -3.24 -15.45
N ASN A 333 -25.29 -2.34 -15.59
CA ASN A 333 -26.65 -2.69 -16.05
C ASN A 333 -26.68 -3.07 -17.53
N GLY A 334 -25.93 -2.36 -18.38
CA GLY A 334 -25.88 -2.63 -19.82
C GLY A 334 -25.13 -3.92 -20.19
N ASN A 335 -24.26 -4.41 -19.30
CA ASN A 335 -23.44 -5.61 -19.51
C ASN A 335 -23.74 -6.71 -18.47
N SER A 336 -24.94 -6.71 -17.87
CA SER A 336 -25.36 -7.75 -16.94
C SER A 336 -25.51 -9.10 -17.67
N GLY A 337 -24.62 -10.06 -17.41
CA GLY A 337 -24.66 -11.40 -18.03
C GLY A 337 -23.31 -12.14 -17.97
N ASP A 338 -23.25 -13.33 -18.56
CA ASP A 338 -22.07 -14.24 -18.51
C ASP A 338 -20.93 -13.84 -19.48
N LEU A 339 -21.13 -12.82 -20.33
CA LEU A 339 -20.13 -12.35 -21.29
C LEU A 339 -19.07 -11.50 -20.59
N ILE A 340 -18.02 -12.20 -20.14
CA ILE A 340 -16.85 -11.61 -19.48
C ILE A 340 -15.97 -10.80 -20.44
N ILE A 341 -16.01 -11.12 -21.74
CA ILE A 341 -15.14 -10.52 -22.75
C ILE A 341 -16.01 -9.69 -23.70
N THR A 342 -15.89 -8.37 -23.58
CA THR A 342 -16.59 -7.40 -24.40
C THR A 342 -15.60 -6.38 -24.97
N ASN A 343 -15.99 -5.74 -26.09
CA ASN A 343 -15.23 -4.67 -26.72
C ASN A 343 -16.09 -3.42 -26.79
N TYR A 344 -15.55 -2.30 -26.33
CA TYR A 344 -16.12 -1.01 -26.66
C TYR A 344 -15.95 -0.75 -28.16
N ASN A 345 -17.07 -0.52 -28.85
CA ASN A 345 -17.13 -0.40 -30.31
C ASN A 345 -17.01 1.06 -30.81
N GLY A 346 -16.71 2.01 -29.93
CA GLY A 346 -16.62 3.43 -30.30
C GLY A 346 -17.97 4.13 -30.46
N LYS A 347 -19.09 3.54 -30.01
CA LYS A 347 -20.45 4.12 -30.12
C LYS A 347 -20.57 5.57 -29.63
N PHE A 348 -19.70 5.99 -28.71
CA PHE A 348 -19.69 7.34 -28.13
C PHE A 348 -18.41 8.13 -28.48
N GLY A 349 -17.62 7.68 -29.45
CA GLY A 349 -16.29 8.24 -29.77
C GLY A 349 -15.15 7.48 -29.09
N TRP A 350 -13.96 8.07 -29.10
CA TRP A 350 -12.75 7.55 -28.47
C TRP A 350 -12.12 8.64 -27.61
N TYR A 351 -11.44 8.25 -26.55
CA TYR A 351 -10.73 9.19 -25.67
C TYR A 351 -9.54 9.82 -26.41
N ASP A 352 -9.39 11.13 -26.25
CA ASP A 352 -8.37 11.96 -26.90
C ASP A 352 -7.31 12.38 -25.88
N GLU A 353 -6.10 11.83 -26.04
CA GLU A 353 -4.96 12.07 -25.16
C GLU A 353 -4.41 13.50 -25.28
N GLU A 354 -4.59 14.16 -26.43
CA GLU A 354 -4.16 15.55 -26.64
C GLU A 354 -5.12 16.53 -25.97
N LEU A 355 -6.43 16.28 -26.08
CA LEU A 355 -7.44 17.13 -25.43
C LEU A 355 -7.39 17.02 -23.90
N GLY A 356 -7.14 15.82 -23.35
CA GLY A 356 -6.98 15.63 -21.92
C GLY A 356 -8.13 16.23 -21.09
N ALA A 357 -7.79 17.10 -20.13
CA ALA A 357 -8.76 17.84 -19.29
C ALA A 357 -9.19 19.19 -19.89
N GLU A 358 -8.73 19.56 -21.09
CA GLU A 358 -8.87 20.91 -21.67
C GLU A 358 -10.21 21.16 -22.37
N GLY A 359 -11.21 20.29 -22.16
CA GLY A 359 -12.55 20.49 -22.71
C GLY A 359 -13.16 21.84 -22.30
N GLU A 360 -13.39 22.72 -23.27
CA GLU A 360 -13.90 24.08 -23.03
C GLU A 360 -15.36 24.11 -22.53
N THR A 361 -16.13 23.05 -22.79
CA THR A 361 -17.55 22.95 -22.41
C THR A 361 -17.80 21.74 -21.51
N ASN A 362 -18.83 21.80 -20.67
CA ASN A 362 -19.25 20.66 -19.84
C ASN A 362 -19.57 19.41 -20.69
N ARG A 363 -20.07 19.60 -21.91
CA ARG A 363 -20.29 18.52 -22.88
C ARG A 363 -18.98 17.85 -23.28
N ALA A 364 -17.99 18.63 -23.70
CA ALA A 364 -16.70 18.11 -24.09
C ALA A 364 -16.01 17.35 -22.95
N LYS A 365 -16.10 17.87 -21.71
CA LYS A 365 -15.58 17.20 -20.50
C LYS A 365 -16.29 15.87 -20.25
N TRP A 366 -17.62 15.86 -20.27
CA TRP A 366 -18.41 14.64 -20.11
C TRP A 366 -18.10 13.58 -21.19
N ASP A 367 -17.97 13.99 -22.44
CA ASP A 367 -17.69 13.08 -23.54
C ASP A 367 -16.28 12.47 -23.41
N GLN A 368 -15.28 13.23 -22.97
CA GLN A 368 -13.94 12.72 -22.62
C GLN A 368 -13.98 11.72 -21.46
N ASP A 369 -14.63 12.07 -20.35
CA ASP A 369 -14.79 11.16 -19.20
C ASP A 369 -15.50 9.86 -19.61
N LYS A 370 -16.59 9.98 -20.36
CA LYS A 370 -17.41 8.86 -20.81
C LYS A 370 -16.61 7.94 -21.74
N THR A 371 -15.92 8.47 -22.74
CA THR A 371 -15.13 7.66 -23.66
C THR A 371 -13.96 6.96 -22.95
N ALA A 372 -13.24 7.66 -22.07
CA ALA A 372 -12.17 7.04 -21.25
C ALA A 372 -12.69 5.89 -20.39
N MET A 373 -13.83 6.08 -19.71
CA MET A 373 -14.45 5.03 -18.90
C MET A 373 -14.94 3.86 -19.75
N MET A 374 -15.63 4.11 -20.87
CA MET A 374 -16.15 3.04 -21.72
C MET A 374 -15.03 2.20 -22.36
N GLU A 375 -13.85 2.79 -22.57
CA GLU A 375 -12.68 2.05 -23.04
C GLU A 375 -12.06 1.12 -21.97
N VAL A 376 -11.94 1.57 -20.72
CA VAL A 376 -11.23 0.83 -19.67
C VAL A 376 -12.09 -0.22 -18.95
N LEU A 377 -13.41 0.00 -18.84
CA LEU A 377 -14.30 -0.87 -18.07
C LEU A 377 -14.36 -2.33 -18.58
N PRO A 378 -14.40 -2.60 -19.90
CA PRO A 378 -14.31 -3.96 -20.41
C PRO A 378 -12.99 -4.67 -20.03
N ASP A 379 -11.89 -3.92 -20.00
CA ASP A 379 -10.57 -4.46 -19.67
C ASP A 379 -10.48 -4.79 -18.17
N LEU A 380 -10.99 -3.91 -17.30
CA LEU A 380 -11.10 -4.18 -15.86
C LEU A 380 -12.01 -5.37 -15.55
N GLN A 381 -13.15 -5.49 -16.23
CA GLN A 381 -14.05 -6.64 -16.11
C GLN A 381 -13.33 -7.93 -16.51
N PHE A 382 -12.62 -7.94 -17.64
CA PHE A 382 -11.85 -9.09 -18.09
C PHE A 382 -10.81 -9.49 -17.03
N LEU A 383 -10.02 -8.55 -16.51
CA LEU A 383 -8.98 -8.81 -15.52
C LEU A 383 -9.54 -9.27 -14.17
N SER A 384 -10.76 -8.85 -13.82
CA SER A 384 -11.45 -9.32 -12.61
C SER A 384 -11.98 -10.75 -12.71
N SER A 385 -12.02 -11.31 -13.93
CA SER A 385 -12.53 -12.66 -14.16
C SER A 385 -11.46 -13.73 -13.94
N ASN A 386 -11.89 -14.98 -13.78
CA ASN A 386 -11.00 -16.15 -13.72
C ASN A 386 -10.11 -16.30 -14.98
N LEU A 387 -10.52 -15.72 -16.12
CA LEU A 387 -9.77 -15.77 -17.39
C LEU A 387 -8.65 -14.74 -17.42
N GLY A 388 -8.89 -13.56 -16.87
CA GLY A 388 -7.96 -12.43 -16.84
C GLY A 388 -7.26 -12.25 -15.49
N THR A 389 -7.36 -13.19 -14.55
CA THR A 389 -6.70 -13.05 -13.24
C THR A 389 -5.17 -13.04 -13.41
N GLY A 390 -4.57 -11.88 -13.13
CA GLY A 390 -3.14 -11.62 -13.30
C GLY A 390 -2.27 -11.94 -12.09
N THR A 391 -1.01 -11.50 -12.11
CA THR A 391 -0.09 -11.52 -10.95
C THR A 391 -0.40 -10.40 -9.96
N VAL A 392 -0.98 -9.31 -10.45
CA VAL A 392 -1.43 -8.13 -9.70
C VAL A 392 -2.94 -7.99 -9.88
N GLU A 393 -3.65 -7.82 -8.77
CA GLU A 393 -5.07 -7.51 -8.71
C GLU A 393 -5.25 -6.24 -7.89
N ASP A 394 -5.46 -5.11 -8.57
CA ASP A 394 -5.63 -3.80 -7.95
C ASP A 394 -7.09 -3.55 -7.51
N GLU A 395 -7.31 -2.50 -6.71
CA GLU A 395 -8.63 -2.23 -6.14
C GLU A 395 -9.68 -1.79 -7.18
N LEU A 396 -9.29 -1.23 -8.33
CA LEU A 396 -10.22 -0.97 -9.44
C LEU A 396 -10.68 -2.29 -10.06
N ILE A 397 -9.75 -3.20 -10.36
CA ILE A 397 -10.08 -4.54 -10.88
C ILE A 397 -11.02 -5.27 -9.91
N ARG A 398 -10.72 -5.26 -8.60
CA ARG A 398 -11.55 -5.89 -7.58
C ARG A 398 -12.92 -5.24 -7.44
N GLY A 399 -12.96 -3.91 -7.47
CA GLY A 399 -14.19 -3.13 -7.38
C GLY A 399 -15.13 -3.38 -8.55
N ILE A 400 -14.59 -3.37 -9.78
CA ILE A 400 -15.36 -3.70 -10.99
C ILE A 400 -15.84 -5.15 -10.94
N GLY A 401 -14.99 -6.10 -10.55
CA GLY A 401 -15.42 -7.49 -10.37
C GLY A 401 -16.58 -7.64 -9.38
N ALA A 402 -16.51 -6.94 -8.25
CA ALA A 402 -17.59 -6.95 -7.26
C ALA A 402 -18.90 -6.33 -7.79
N LEU A 403 -18.80 -5.21 -8.51
CA LEU A 403 -19.92 -4.52 -9.15
C LEU A 403 -20.58 -5.40 -10.22
N MET A 404 -19.79 -6.04 -11.10
CA MET A 404 -20.32 -6.90 -12.15
C MET A 404 -20.98 -8.17 -11.61
N ASN A 405 -20.56 -8.65 -10.43
CA ASN A 405 -21.21 -9.78 -9.77
C ASN A 405 -22.56 -9.41 -9.13
N ASN A 406 -22.78 -8.14 -8.76
CA ASN A 406 -24.01 -7.65 -8.14
C ASN A 406 -24.42 -6.28 -8.73
N PRO A 407 -24.77 -6.20 -10.02
CA PRO A 407 -25.02 -4.92 -10.70
C PRO A 407 -26.21 -4.15 -10.09
N GLY A 408 -27.16 -4.87 -9.48
CA GLY A 408 -28.33 -4.29 -8.82
C GLY A 408 -28.04 -3.51 -7.54
N ASP A 409 -26.86 -3.69 -6.92
CA ASP A 409 -26.47 -2.97 -5.71
C ASP A 409 -25.97 -1.54 -6.00
N GLY A 410 -25.76 -1.21 -7.29
CA GLY A 410 -25.19 0.06 -7.70
C GLY A 410 -23.68 0.16 -7.43
N ALA A 411 -23.05 1.22 -7.94
CA ALA A 411 -21.63 1.47 -7.69
C ALA A 411 -21.44 2.07 -6.29
N PRO A 412 -20.56 1.51 -5.43
CA PRO A 412 -20.21 2.12 -4.15
C PRO A 412 -19.41 3.42 -4.36
N LEU A 413 -19.45 4.32 -3.39
CA LEU A 413 -18.87 5.67 -3.56
C LEU A 413 -17.34 5.63 -3.70
N TRP A 414 -16.65 4.74 -3.00
CA TRP A 414 -15.20 4.57 -3.09
C TRP A 414 -14.77 4.14 -4.50
N LEU A 415 -15.58 3.33 -5.18
CA LEU A 415 -15.30 2.88 -6.54
C LEU A 415 -15.56 3.99 -7.55
N ALA A 416 -16.64 4.76 -7.36
CA ALA A 416 -16.89 5.95 -8.15
C ALA A 416 -15.76 6.99 -7.98
N TRP A 417 -15.30 7.21 -6.74
CA TRP A 417 -14.15 8.05 -6.46
C TRP A 417 -12.86 7.51 -7.10
N ALA A 418 -12.58 6.20 -6.99
CA ALA A 418 -11.41 5.59 -7.63
C ALA A 418 -11.44 5.71 -9.16
N ALA A 419 -12.62 5.59 -9.78
CA ALA A 419 -12.82 5.85 -11.20
C ALA A 419 -12.54 7.32 -11.55
N GLN A 420 -12.94 8.27 -10.69
CA GLN A 420 -12.60 9.68 -10.88
C GLN A 420 -11.09 9.91 -10.77
N ILE A 421 -10.39 9.25 -9.84
CA ILE A 421 -8.93 9.33 -9.73
C ILE A 421 -8.26 8.75 -10.98
N TYR A 422 -8.76 7.64 -11.53
CA TYR A 422 -8.25 7.11 -12.80
C TYR A 422 -8.36 8.15 -13.92
N LEU A 423 -9.53 8.79 -14.07
CA LEU A 423 -9.74 9.87 -15.05
C LEU A 423 -8.78 11.04 -14.83
N ASP A 424 -8.62 11.48 -13.57
CA ASP A 424 -7.73 12.58 -13.23
C ASP A 424 -6.29 12.29 -13.60
N VAL A 425 -5.78 11.09 -13.28
CA VAL A 425 -4.41 10.68 -13.59
C VAL A 425 -4.20 10.59 -15.11
N LEU A 426 -5.15 9.97 -15.83
CA LEU A 426 -5.09 9.84 -17.28
C LEU A 426 -5.06 11.23 -17.95
N GLN A 427 -5.99 12.10 -17.59
CA GLN A 427 -6.10 13.44 -18.16
C GLN A 427 -4.94 14.36 -17.75
N PHE A 428 -4.44 14.24 -16.52
CA PHE A 428 -3.30 15.02 -16.04
C PHE A 428 -1.98 14.69 -16.76
N LEU A 429 -1.79 13.41 -17.10
CA LEU A 429 -0.65 12.96 -17.89
C LEU A 429 -0.84 13.27 -19.38
N GLY A 430 -2.09 13.25 -19.87
CA GLY A 430 -2.42 13.56 -21.26
C GLY A 430 -1.63 12.69 -22.23
N SER A 431 -0.98 13.31 -23.22
CA SER A 431 -0.10 12.64 -24.18
C SER A 431 1.06 11.85 -23.56
N ASN A 432 1.41 12.08 -22.29
CA ASN A 432 2.44 11.34 -21.57
C ASN A 432 1.91 10.12 -20.80
N CYS A 433 0.63 9.75 -20.95
CA CYS A 433 0.05 8.61 -20.21
C CYS A 433 0.75 7.28 -20.50
N GLY A 434 1.33 7.12 -21.71
CA GLY A 434 2.08 5.94 -22.14
C GLY A 434 3.43 5.73 -21.43
N ARG A 435 4.00 6.77 -20.82
CA ARG A 435 5.32 6.72 -20.17
C ARG A 435 5.45 5.59 -19.14
N GLY A 436 4.40 5.37 -18.34
CA GLY A 436 4.43 4.33 -17.31
C GLY A 436 4.51 2.91 -17.90
N PHE A 437 3.96 2.69 -19.09
CA PHE A 437 4.07 1.43 -19.81
C PHE A 437 5.50 1.19 -20.29
N ASP A 438 6.16 2.22 -20.85
CA ASP A 438 7.55 2.13 -21.32
C ASP A 438 8.52 1.84 -20.16
N GLU A 439 8.38 2.52 -19.02
CA GLU A 439 9.19 2.28 -17.83
C GLU A 439 9.02 0.84 -17.30
N MET A 440 7.79 0.34 -17.22
CA MET A 440 7.51 -1.03 -16.79
C MET A 440 8.08 -2.06 -17.77
N LYS A 441 7.96 -1.81 -19.08
CA LYS A 441 8.49 -2.68 -20.13
C LYS A 441 10.02 -2.74 -20.06
N GLN A 442 10.68 -1.60 -19.93
CA GLN A 442 12.14 -1.53 -19.78
C GLN A 442 12.64 -2.29 -18.56
N GLU A 443 11.97 -2.17 -17.40
CA GLU A 443 12.35 -2.95 -16.22
C GLU A 443 12.18 -4.47 -16.46
N SER A 444 11.09 -4.89 -17.10
CA SER A 444 10.89 -6.30 -17.45
C SER A 444 12.03 -6.83 -18.34
N LEU A 445 12.47 -6.06 -19.34
CA LEU A 445 13.59 -6.43 -20.21
C LEU A 445 14.91 -6.54 -19.42
N LYS A 446 15.22 -5.57 -18.54
CA LYS A 446 16.40 -5.61 -17.65
C LYS A 446 16.41 -6.86 -16.77
N ILE A 447 15.27 -7.17 -16.15
CA ILE A 447 15.13 -8.37 -15.31
C ILE A 447 15.34 -9.63 -16.14
N LYS A 448 14.70 -9.76 -17.31
CA LYS A 448 14.83 -10.93 -18.18
C LYS A 448 16.27 -11.14 -18.65
N LYS A 449 16.95 -10.07 -19.09
CA LYS A 449 18.38 -10.10 -19.46
C LYS A 449 19.25 -10.62 -18.33
N ALA A 450 19.05 -10.10 -17.11
CA ALA A 450 19.82 -10.56 -15.96
C ALA A 450 19.56 -12.03 -15.58
N MET A 451 18.39 -12.57 -15.92
CA MET A 451 18.03 -13.97 -15.65
C MET A 451 18.58 -14.97 -16.69
N LEU A 452 19.26 -14.50 -17.76
CA LEU A 452 19.91 -15.38 -18.75
C LEU A 452 21.07 -16.15 -18.12
N ASP A 453 21.90 -15.48 -17.32
CA ASP A 453 23.08 -16.06 -16.68
C ASP A 453 22.78 -16.78 -15.35
N VAL A 454 21.51 -16.82 -14.94
CA VAL A 454 21.09 -17.47 -13.70
C VAL A 454 20.72 -18.93 -14.00
N PRO A 455 21.34 -19.91 -13.32
CA PRO A 455 20.96 -21.31 -13.43
C PRO A 455 19.47 -21.55 -13.12
N SER A 456 18.90 -22.57 -13.75
CA SER A 456 17.51 -22.98 -13.50
C SER A 456 17.30 -23.30 -12.02
N SER A 457 16.44 -22.52 -11.37
CA SER A 457 16.14 -22.57 -9.94
C SER A 457 14.70 -22.14 -9.67
N GLN A 458 14.19 -22.45 -8.48
CA GLN A 458 12.85 -22.04 -8.08
C GLN A 458 12.72 -20.52 -8.00
N GLU A 459 13.78 -19.86 -7.50
CA GLU A 459 13.93 -18.41 -7.37
C GLU A 459 13.89 -17.74 -8.73
N ARG A 460 14.68 -18.23 -9.71
CA ARG A 460 14.66 -17.74 -11.10
C ARG A 460 13.26 -17.88 -11.72
N SER A 461 12.61 -19.02 -11.50
CA SER A 461 11.26 -19.26 -12.04
C SER A 461 10.23 -18.27 -11.49
N TRP A 462 10.30 -17.91 -10.20
CA TRP A 462 9.40 -16.91 -9.62
C TRP A 462 9.61 -15.51 -10.19
N VAL A 463 10.86 -15.09 -10.38
CA VAL A 463 11.19 -13.80 -10.99
C VAL A 463 10.70 -13.74 -12.44
N LEU A 464 11.03 -14.76 -13.24
CA LEU A 464 10.61 -14.81 -14.65
C LEU A 464 9.09 -14.82 -14.77
N LYS A 465 8.37 -15.57 -13.92
CA LYS A 465 6.90 -15.57 -13.93
C LYS A 465 6.29 -14.18 -13.71
N ALA A 466 6.93 -13.32 -12.93
CA ALA A 466 6.48 -11.94 -12.75
C ALA A 466 6.81 -11.07 -13.97
N ALA A 467 8.04 -11.19 -14.51
CA ALA A 467 8.54 -10.36 -15.60
C ALA A 467 7.92 -10.70 -16.97
N THR A 468 7.64 -11.97 -17.26
CA THR A 468 7.16 -12.45 -18.57
C THR A 468 5.63 -12.49 -18.68
N LYS A 469 4.90 -12.28 -17.57
CA LYS A 469 3.44 -12.39 -17.53
C LYS A 469 2.77 -11.49 -18.57
N TRP A 470 3.32 -10.30 -18.81
CA TRP A 470 2.82 -9.33 -19.78
C TRP A 470 3.70 -9.23 -21.03
N ASP A 471 4.44 -10.28 -21.41
CA ASP A 471 5.18 -10.31 -22.69
C ASP A 471 4.23 -10.31 -23.91
N ARG A 472 3.00 -10.78 -23.72
CA ARG A 472 1.90 -10.67 -24.68
C ARG A 472 0.72 -9.99 -24.01
N ASP A 473 0.01 -9.15 -24.74
CA ASP A 473 -1.22 -8.51 -24.27
C ASP A 473 -2.31 -9.57 -24.15
N PRO A 474 -2.71 -9.99 -22.93
CA PRO A 474 -3.72 -11.03 -22.75
C PRO A 474 -5.09 -10.59 -23.24
N ILE A 475 -5.40 -9.30 -23.13
CA ILE A 475 -6.68 -8.73 -23.50
C ILE A 475 -6.81 -8.77 -25.02
N SER A 476 -5.83 -8.21 -25.73
CA SER A 476 -5.83 -8.21 -27.20
C SER A 476 -5.74 -9.63 -27.78
N THR A 477 -4.91 -10.51 -27.18
CA THR A 477 -4.80 -11.92 -27.60
C THR A 477 -6.15 -12.63 -27.50
N CYS A 478 -6.84 -12.48 -26.36
CA CYS A 478 -8.14 -13.10 -26.15
C CYS A 478 -9.20 -12.56 -27.13
N ARG A 479 -9.24 -11.24 -27.34
CA ARG A 479 -10.15 -10.58 -28.30
C ARG A 479 -9.94 -11.06 -29.72
N LEU A 480 -8.70 -11.10 -30.19
CA LEU A 480 -8.36 -11.59 -31.54
C LEU A 480 -8.79 -13.04 -31.73
N GLN A 481 -8.59 -13.89 -30.72
CA GLN A 481 -9.03 -15.29 -30.78
C GLN A 481 -10.56 -15.40 -30.81
N MET A 482 -11.31 -14.57 -30.08
CA MET A 482 -12.77 -14.54 -30.16
C MET A 482 -13.30 -14.04 -31.50
N ILE A 483 -12.64 -13.04 -32.10
CA ILE A 483 -12.97 -12.55 -33.45
C ILE A 483 -12.77 -13.67 -34.47
N GLN A 484 -11.67 -14.43 -34.38
CA GLN A 484 -11.42 -15.59 -35.25
C GLN A 484 -12.46 -16.70 -35.12
N LEU A 485 -13.13 -16.80 -33.97
CA LEU A 485 -14.24 -17.74 -33.75
C LEU A 485 -15.61 -17.15 -34.10
N GLU A 486 -15.66 -15.95 -34.70
CA GLU A 486 -16.89 -15.22 -35.03
C GLU A 486 -17.77 -14.92 -33.80
N LEU A 487 -17.17 -14.88 -32.60
CA LEU A 487 -17.86 -14.57 -31.33
C LEU A 487 -17.84 -13.09 -30.97
N LEU A 488 -16.97 -12.29 -31.61
CA LEU A 488 -16.90 -10.84 -31.47
C LEU A 488 -16.79 -10.16 -32.84
N PRO A 489 -17.25 -8.90 -32.97
CA PRO A 489 -17.07 -8.11 -34.19
C PRO A 489 -15.58 -7.87 -34.49
N GLY A 490 -15.22 -7.78 -35.78
CA GLY A 490 -13.82 -7.63 -36.23
C GLY A 490 -13.08 -6.35 -35.81
N ASN A 491 -13.75 -5.41 -35.13
CA ASN A 491 -13.14 -4.19 -34.62
C ASN A 491 -12.63 -4.43 -33.19
N SER A 492 -11.30 -4.50 -33.04
CA SER A 492 -10.64 -4.58 -31.74
C SER A 492 -9.79 -3.32 -31.48
N PRO A 493 -9.74 -2.83 -30.23
CA PRO A 493 -8.71 -1.91 -29.78
C PRO A 493 -7.28 -2.32 -30.19
N PRO A 494 -6.36 -1.37 -30.44
CA PRO A 494 -4.93 -1.65 -30.53
C PRO A 494 -4.44 -2.40 -29.30
N ALA A 495 -3.44 -3.26 -29.50
CA ALA A 495 -2.77 -3.93 -28.41
C ALA A 495 -2.17 -2.92 -27.43
N TRP A 496 -2.09 -3.31 -26.16
CA TRP A 496 -1.51 -2.56 -25.05
C TRP A 496 -2.25 -1.30 -24.63
N ARG A 497 -3.43 -0.99 -25.20
CA ARG A 497 -4.22 0.20 -24.83
C ARG A 497 -4.46 0.29 -23.33
N PHE A 498 -4.82 -0.82 -22.68
CA PHE A 498 -5.05 -0.86 -21.23
C PHE A 498 -3.83 -0.35 -20.45
N LEU A 499 -2.64 -0.90 -20.72
CA LEU A 499 -1.42 -0.50 -20.02
C LEU A 499 -0.97 0.91 -20.42
N HIS A 500 -1.06 1.27 -21.70
CA HIS A 500 -0.71 2.60 -22.21
C HIS A 500 -1.54 3.73 -21.56
N ARG A 501 -2.80 3.46 -21.20
CA ARG A 501 -3.69 4.43 -20.56
C ARG A 501 -3.91 4.17 -19.06
N ASN A 502 -3.16 3.24 -18.45
CA ASN A 502 -3.30 2.90 -17.04
C ASN A 502 -1.93 2.86 -16.32
N PRO A 503 -1.30 4.03 -16.11
CA PRO A 503 -0.01 4.11 -15.42
C PRO A 503 -0.09 3.65 -13.96
N ILE A 504 -1.27 3.72 -13.32
CA ILE A 504 -1.50 3.16 -11.99
C ILE A 504 -1.21 1.65 -12.03
N HIS A 505 -1.83 0.91 -12.95
CA HIS A 505 -1.60 -0.54 -13.07
C HIS A 505 -0.16 -0.87 -13.47
N CYS A 506 0.45 -0.10 -14.39
CA CYS A 506 1.86 -0.25 -14.75
C CYS A 506 2.80 -0.12 -13.56
N GLY A 507 2.59 0.88 -12.70
CA GLY A 507 3.40 1.05 -11.49
C GLY A 507 3.25 -0.08 -10.48
N LEU A 508 2.05 -0.66 -10.36
CA LEU A 508 1.83 -1.84 -9.50
C LEU A 508 2.51 -3.10 -10.05
N LEU A 509 2.50 -3.31 -11.37
CA LEU A 509 3.24 -4.38 -12.03
C LEU A 509 4.75 -4.20 -11.85
N LEU A 510 5.25 -2.98 -12.05
CA LEU A 510 6.66 -2.63 -11.84
C LEU A 510 7.09 -2.92 -10.39
N HIS A 511 6.30 -2.48 -9.40
CA HIS A 511 6.53 -2.78 -7.99
C HIS A 511 6.59 -4.29 -7.73
N ASN A 512 5.65 -5.05 -8.31
CA ASN A 512 5.59 -6.50 -8.15
C ASN A 512 6.83 -7.19 -8.72
N MET A 513 7.29 -6.79 -9.91
CA MET A 513 8.51 -7.34 -10.52
C MET A 513 9.74 -7.08 -9.64
N ARG A 514 9.94 -5.83 -9.19
CA ARG A 514 11.06 -5.43 -8.32
C ARG A 514 11.06 -6.18 -7.00
N VAL A 515 9.90 -6.32 -6.35
CA VAL A 515 9.79 -7.08 -5.10
C VAL A 515 10.12 -8.57 -5.31
N ASN A 516 9.66 -9.18 -6.41
CA ASN A 516 9.99 -10.58 -6.69
C ASN A 516 11.48 -10.77 -7.02
N LEU A 517 12.10 -9.83 -7.74
CA LEU A 517 13.55 -9.80 -7.97
C LEU A 517 14.30 -9.80 -6.65
N HIS A 518 13.96 -8.89 -5.73
CA HIS A 518 14.60 -8.77 -4.42
C HIS A 518 14.41 -10.01 -3.54
N LEU A 519 13.16 -10.43 -3.32
CA LEU A 519 12.83 -11.54 -2.43
C LEU A 519 13.53 -12.83 -2.89
N SER A 520 13.47 -13.11 -4.19
CA SER A 520 14.07 -14.32 -4.77
C SER A 520 15.58 -14.20 -4.83
N GLY A 521 16.11 -13.02 -5.17
CA GLY A 521 17.54 -12.77 -5.26
C GLY A 521 18.25 -12.85 -3.90
N VAL A 522 17.69 -12.27 -2.83
CA VAL A 522 18.26 -12.41 -1.48
C VAL A 522 18.24 -13.87 -1.04
N THR A 523 17.17 -14.60 -1.33
CA THR A 523 17.05 -16.04 -1.01
C THR A 523 18.11 -16.85 -1.76
N TYR A 524 18.29 -16.57 -3.05
CA TYR A 524 19.31 -17.18 -3.90
C TYR A 524 20.72 -16.88 -3.39
N ALA A 525 21.03 -15.61 -3.10
CA ALA A 525 22.35 -15.18 -2.66
C ALA A 525 22.73 -15.67 -1.25
N ALA A 526 21.75 -15.99 -0.40
CA ALA A 526 21.97 -16.48 0.95
C ALA A 526 22.53 -17.92 1.02
N THR A 527 22.38 -18.72 -0.03
CA THR A 527 22.75 -20.15 -0.02
C THR A 527 23.46 -20.56 -1.32
N PRO A 528 24.74 -21.01 -1.30
CA PRO A 528 25.74 -21.01 -0.21
C PRO A 528 26.35 -19.61 -0.04
N GLY A 529 26.80 -19.24 1.17
CA GLY A 529 27.20 -17.87 1.54
C GLY A 529 28.45 -17.27 0.86
N GLY A 530 28.59 -17.42 -0.46
CA GLY A 530 29.70 -16.93 -1.28
C GLY A 530 29.87 -15.43 -1.19
N VAL A 531 28.80 -14.64 -1.42
CA VAL A 531 28.85 -13.18 -1.33
C VAL A 531 29.37 -12.70 0.03
N MET A 532 28.89 -13.31 1.12
CA MET A 532 29.30 -12.98 2.48
C MET A 532 30.80 -13.25 2.71
N CYS A 533 31.28 -14.42 2.31
CA CYS A 533 32.69 -14.81 2.49
C CYS A 533 33.62 -13.99 1.60
N THR A 534 33.20 -13.69 0.37
CA THR A 534 33.92 -12.77 -0.54
C THR A 534 34.00 -11.36 0.06
N THR A 535 32.94 -10.87 0.71
CA THR A 535 32.96 -9.59 1.43
C THR A 535 33.99 -9.60 2.56
N GLN A 536 34.06 -10.69 3.35
CA GLN A 536 35.07 -10.83 4.41
C GLN A 536 36.50 -10.83 3.85
N LEU A 537 36.72 -11.49 2.71
CA LEU A 537 38.02 -11.55 2.06
C LEU A 537 38.44 -10.19 1.51
N TYR A 538 37.51 -9.47 0.86
CA TYR A 538 37.71 -8.10 0.38
C TYR A 538 38.09 -7.15 1.54
N HIS A 539 37.38 -7.23 2.66
CA HIS A 539 37.71 -6.48 3.88
C HIS A 539 39.12 -6.78 4.39
N ALA A 540 39.48 -8.07 4.48
CA ALA A 540 40.83 -8.46 4.92
C ALA A 540 41.92 -7.90 3.99
N PHE A 541 41.72 -7.93 2.66
CA PHE A 541 42.70 -7.38 1.74
C PHE A 541 42.85 -5.86 1.84
N ARG A 542 41.75 -5.13 2.09
CA ARG A 542 41.80 -3.69 2.36
C ARG A 542 42.58 -3.41 3.65
N GLN A 543 42.27 -4.13 4.72
CA GLN A 543 42.90 -3.94 6.03
C GLN A 543 44.40 -4.27 6.03
N GLU A 544 44.82 -5.31 5.31
CA GLU A 544 46.23 -5.71 5.15
C GLU A 544 46.97 -4.88 4.08
N LYS A 545 46.31 -3.90 3.44
CA LYS A 545 46.86 -3.06 2.36
C LYS A 545 47.34 -3.85 1.14
N LEU A 546 46.69 -4.98 0.86
CA LEU A 546 46.94 -5.83 -0.31
C LEU A 546 46.16 -5.35 -1.55
N LEU A 547 45.14 -4.52 -1.36
CA LEU A 547 44.44 -3.79 -2.41
C LEU A 547 44.67 -2.29 -2.24
N SER A 548 45.28 -1.66 -3.26
CA SER A 548 45.38 -0.20 -3.33
C SER A 548 44.02 0.45 -3.58
N ASP A 549 43.90 1.75 -3.32
CA ASP A 549 42.65 2.51 -3.46
C ASP A 549 42.01 2.42 -4.86
N HIS A 550 42.81 2.17 -5.90
CA HIS A 550 42.31 1.96 -7.27
C HIS A 550 41.47 0.68 -7.46
N PHE A 551 41.72 -0.39 -6.69
CA PHE A 551 41.02 -1.67 -6.84
C PHE A 551 39.74 -1.70 -6.00
N VAL A 552 38.68 -1.07 -6.50
CA VAL A 552 37.37 -0.99 -5.83
C VAL A 552 36.39 -1.99 -6.43
N TRP A 553 35.76 -2.80 -5.58
CA TRP A 553 34.60 -3.60 -5.96
C TRP A 553 33.32 -2.83 -5.59
N GLU A 554 32.89 -1.92 -6.46
CA GLU A 554 31.76 -1.00 -6.22
C GLU A 554 30.46 -1.73 -5.85
N ASP A 555 30.14 -2.82 -6.56
CA ASP A 555 28.93 -3.62 -6.30
C ASP A 555 28.96 -4.27 -4.91
N LEU A 556 30.13 -4.81 -4.52
CA LEU A 556 30.32 -5.48 -3.23
C LEU A 556 30.29 -4.48 -2.07
N GLU A 557 30.85 -3.28 -2.26
CA GLU A 557 30.76 -2.19 -1.28
C GLU A 557 29.32 -1.69 -1.13
N THR A 558 28.57 -1.59 -2.23
CA THR A 558 27.15 -1.24 -2.22
C THR A 558 26.35 -2.29 -1.44
N PHE A 559 26.55 -3.57 -1.76
CA PHE A 559 25.96 -4.69 -1.03
C PHE A 559 26.28 -4.63 0.47
N TRP A 560 27.55 -4.45 0.83
CA TRP A 560 27.99 -4.42 2.23
C TRP A 560 27.39 -3.23 2.97
N LYS A 561 27.35 -2.03 2.36
CA LYS A 561 26.68 -0.85 2.92
C LYS A 561 25.20 -1.10 3.18
N MET A 562 24.49 -1.76 2.26
CA MET A 562 23.07 -2.08 2.41
C MET A 562 22.82 -3.09 3.53
N GLN A 563 23.63 -4.13 3.61
CA GLN A 563 23.47 -5.23 4.56
C GLN A 563 23.96 -4.85 5.97
N GLY A 564 25.03 -4.08 6.08
CA GLY A 564 25.70 -3.67 7.31
C GLY A 564 26.63 -4.76 7.88
N ASP A 565 27.49 -4.36 8.82
CA ASP A 565 28.53 -5.24 9.39
C ASP A 565 27.93 -6.45 10.10
N SER A 566 26.84 -6.27 10.85
CA SER A 566 26.13 -7.37 11.53
C SER A 566 25.62 -8.48 10.60
N ALA A 567 25.48 -8.23 9.29
CA ALA A 567 25.19 -9.27 8.31
C ALA A 567 26.46 -10.07 7.95
N VAL A 568 27.62 -9.42 7.82
CA VAL A 568 28.87 -10.01 7.33
C VAL A 568 29.73 -10.60 8.44
N PHE A 569 29.76 -9.99 9.61
CA PHE A 569 30.70 -10.29 10.69
C PHE A 569 30.02 -10.70 12.00
N VAL A 570 30.76 -11.40 12.87
CA VAL A 570 30.38 -11.59 14.26
C VAL A 570 31.11 -10.60 15.17
N GLY A 571 30.39 -9.57 15.62
CA GLY A 571 30.98 -8.47 16.37
C GLY A 571 31.52 -7.40 15.41
N ASP A 572 32.50 -6.64 15.87
CA ASP A 572 33.17 -5.62 15.05
C ASP A 572 33.96 -6.27 13.89
N PRO A 573 34.14 -5.56 12.76
CA PRO A 573 34.96 -6.05 11.67
C PRO A 573 36.37 -6.44 12.15
N PRO A 574 36.86 -7.64 11.79
CA PRO A 574 38.16 -8.14 12.24
C PRO A 574 39.30 -7.26 11.70
N THR A 575 40.41 -7.15 12.46
CA THR A 575 41.53 -6.25 12.14
C THR A 575 42.87 -6.93 11.98
N ASN A 576 42.93 -8.24 12.23
CA ASN A 576 44.15 -9.06 12.13
C ASN A 576 43.83 -10.48 11.65
N ARG A 577 44.88 -11.19 11.22
CA ARG A 577 44.81 -12.50 10.57
C ARG A 577 44.11 -13.58 11.38
N GLU A 578 44.37 -13.65 12.69
CA GLU A 578 43.73 -14.61 13.58
C GLU A 578 42.23 -14.32 13.73
N ASP A 579 41.86 -13.04 13.78
CA ASP A 579 40.46 -12.63 13.89
C ASP A 579 39.70 -12.81 12.58
N TYR A 580 40.33 -12.67 11.40
CA TYR A 580 39.70 -13.01 10.12
C TYR A 580 39.23 -14.47 10.12
N PHE A 581 40.11 -15.40 10.49
CA PHE A 581 39.80 -16.82 10.52
C PHE A 581 38.70 -17.15 11.54
N LYS A 582 38.81 -16.63 12.77
CA LYS A 582 37.78 -16.83 13.79
C LYS A 582 36.42 -16.29 13.33
N ASN A 583 36.37 -15.07 12.83
CA ASN A 583 35.13 -14.42 12.41
C ASN A 583 34.46 -15.21 11.28
N TYR A 584 35.23 -15.61 10.26
CA TYR A 584 34.76 -16.51 9.20
C TYR A 584 34.13 -17.79 9.75
N CYS A 585 34.83 -18.49 10.65
CA CYS A 585 34.32 -19.71 11.27
C CYS A 585 33.00 -19.47 12.02
N LEU A 586 32.91 -18.39 12.80
CA LEU A 586 31.69 -18.04 13.53
C LEU A 586 30.53 -17.75 12.56
N CYS A 587 30.79 -17.04 11.46
CA CYS A 587 29.78 -16.69 10.45
C CYS A 587 29.18 -17.92 9.74
N ILE A 588 29.97 -18.98 9.52
CA ILE A 588 29.48 -20.25 8.93
C ILE A 588 28.88 -21.22 9.97
N GLY A 589 28.80 -20.80 11.24
CA GLY A 589 28.10 -21.50 12.32
C GLY A 589 29.00 -22.31 13.26
N VAL A 590 30.33 -22.19 13.18
CA VAL A 590 31.22 -22.78 14.19
C VAL A 590 31.00 -22.09 15.53
N SER A 591 30.87 -22.86 16.61
CA SER A 591 30.65 -22.30 17.95
C SER A 591 31.91 -21.62 18.50
N ALA A 592 31.74 -20.47 19.16
CA ALA A 592 32.80 -19.80 19.93
C ALA A 592 33.47 -20.70 20.98
N SER A 593 32.73 -21.71 21.50
CA SER A 593 33.27 -22.70 22.45
C SER A 593 34.44 -23.52 21.91
N ASN A 594 34.61 -23.61 20.57
CA ASN A 594 35.75 -24.31 19.98
C ASN A 594 37.08 -23.56 20.17
N PHE A 595 37.01 -22.24 20.36
CA PHE A 595 38.18 -21.38 20.55
C PHE A 595 38.51 -21.14 22.03
N ALA A 596 37.78 -21.76 22.96
CA ALA A 596 38.00 -21.61 24.38
C ALA A 596 39.33 -22.28 24.81
N PRO A 597 40.14 -21.66 25.70
CA PRO A 597 41.44 -22.20 26.12
C PRO A 597 41.37 -23.61 26.74
N THR A 598 40.21 -24.00 27.26
CA THR A 598 39.98 -25.29 27.94
C THR A 598 39.47 -26.40 27.02
N LYS A 599 39.25 -26.12 25.73
CA LYS A 599 38.70 -27.08 24.76
C LYS A 599 39.80 -28.05 24.29
N ARG A 600 39.68 -29.33 24.68
CA ARG A 600 40.55 -30.42 24.17
C ARG A 600 40.16 -30.84 22.74
N LYS A 601 41.11 -31.42 22.01
CA LYS A 601 40.89 -32.05 20.68
C LYS A 601 39.69 -32.98 20.73
N GLY A 602 38.73 -32.74 19.84
CA GLY A 602 37.46 -33.46 19.80
C GLY A 602 36.53 -32.91 18.72
N LYS A 603 35.28 -33.40 18.71
CA LYS A 603 34.28 -32.98 17.72
C LYS A 603 34.06 -31.46 17.76
N VAL A 604 34.12 -30.84 16.58
CA VAL A 604 33.84 -29.41 16.38
C VAL A 604 32.36 -29.15 16.69
N ASN A 605 32.12 -28.21 17.60
CA ASN A 605 30.76 -27.78 17.94
C ASN A 605 30.25 -26.83 16.85
N VAL A 606 29.21 -27.23 16.12
CA VAL A 606 28.55 -26.38 15.10
C VAL A 606 27.15 -26.05 15.58
N ASN A 607 26.78 -24.78 15.51
CA ASN A 607 25.42 -24.31 15.71
C ASN A 607 24.96 -23.59 14.44
N THR A 608 24.18 -24.27 13.61
CA THR A 608 23.68 -23.73 12.34
C THR A 608 22.76 -22.52 12.53
N ALA A 609 22.08 -22.40 13.66
CA ALA A 609 21.28 -21.20 13.99
C ALA A 609 22.14 -19.94 14.15
N ASN A 610 23.44 -20.11 14.42
CA ASN A 610 24.38 -18.99 14.53
C ASN A 610 24.90 -18.50 13.18
N ARG A 611 24.64 -19.21 12.08
CA ARG A 611 25.04 -18.75 10.73
C ARG A 611 24.52 -17.36 10.45
N ARG A 612 25.36 -16.50 9.89
CA ARG A 612 24.93 -15.19 9.42
C ARG A 612 24.01 -15.34 8.22
N ASN A 613 23.04 -14.44 8.10
CA ASN A 613 22.08 -14.43 7.01
C ASN A 613 21.85 -12.99 6.54
N MET A 614 21.49 -12.85 5.27
CA MET A 614 21.19 -11.57 4.65
C MET A 614 19.86 -11.02 5.18
N LYS A 615 19.74 -9.71 5.21
CA LYS A 615 18.52 -9.00 5.54
C LYS A 615 17.71 -8.74 4.27
N PHE A 616 16.42 -9.07 4.33
CA PHE A 616 15.44 -8.57 3.37
C PHE A 616 15.20 -7.08 3.61
N LYS A 617 15.62 -6.26 2.65
CA LYS A 617 15.40 -4.80 2.61
C LYS A 617 14.02 -4.48 2.01
N GLY A 618 13.60 -3.21 2.05
CA GLY A 618 12.33 -2.77 1.47
C GLY A 618 11.09 -3.32 2.18
N TRP A 619 11.05 -3.30 3.52
CA TRP A 619 10.02 -4.02 4.28
C TRP A 619 8.61 -3.55 3.94
N VAL A 620 8.39 -2.24 3.79
CA VAL A 620 7.07 -1.69 3.45
C VAL A 620 6.65 -2.17 2.06
N SER A 621 7.56 -2.14 1.10
CA SER A 621 7.39 -2.67 -0.26
C SER A 621 7.01 -4.14 -0.27
N LEU A 622 7.68 -4.97 0.53
CA LEU A 622 7.40 -6.39 0.67
C LEU A 622 6.00 -6.66 1.25
N VAL A 623 5.59 -5.90 2.27
CA VAL A 623 4.28 -6.05 2.91
C VAL A 623 3.15 -5.62 1.98
N ILE A 624 3.30 -4.47 1.33
CA ILE A 624 2.28 -3.97 0.40
C ILE A 624 2.16 -4.86 -0.83
N ASN A 625 3.26 -5.39 -1.38
CA ASN A 625 3.20 -6.28 -2.55
C ASN A 625 2.40 -7.57 -2.27
N ARG A 626 2.41 -8.09 -1.03
CA ARG A 626 1.56 -9.24 -0.66
C ARG A 626 0.07 -8.93 -0.77
N ARG A 627 -0.32 -7.65 -0.66
CA ARG A 627 -1.68 -7.17 -0.87
C ARG A 627 -2.03 -6.92 -2.35
N LEU A 628 -1.08 -7.09 -3.28
CA LEU A 628 -1.36 -7.01 -4.72
C LEU A 628 -1.64 -8.37 -5.34
N ALA A 629 -1.29 -9.47 -4.66
CA ALA A 629 -1.55 -10.81 -5.18
C ALA A 629 -3.06 -11.04 -5.35
N PRO A 630 -3.51 -11.89 -6.28
CA PRO A 630 -4.89 -12.37 -6.32
C PRO A 630 -5.10 -13.38 -5.18
N THR A 631 -5.45 -12.89 -3.99
CA THR A 631 -5.91 -13.75 -2.89
C THR A 631 -7.31 -13.33 -2.46
N GLY A 632 -8.05 -14.26 -1.84
CA GLY A 632 -9.41 -14.00 -1.34
C GLY A 632 -9.48 -12.91 -0.26
N GLU A 633 -10.57 -12.88 0.51
CA GLU A 633 -10.85 -11.82 1.48
C GLU A 633 -9.64 -11.43 2.34
N ARG A 634 -9.35 -10.12 2.38
CA ARG A 634 -8.29 -9.49 3.18
C ARG A 634 -8.90 -8.52 4.18
N PRO A 635 -8.28 -8.32 5.35
CA PRO A 635 -8.68 -7.26 6.26
C PRO A 635 -8.59 -5.88 5.56
N PRO A 636 -9.62 -5.01 5.67
CA PRO A 636 -9.57 -3.66 5.12
C PRO A 636 -8.38 -2.85 5.64
N LEU A 637 -7.85 -1.96 4.81
CA LEU A 637 -6.69 -1.14 5.14
C LEU A 637 -7.12 0.21 5.75
N SER A 638 -7.19 0.26 7.08
CA SER A 638 -7.48 1.49 7.83
C SER A 638 -6.23 2.35 8.05
N SER A 639 -6.43 3.61 8.44
CA SER A 639 -5.35 4.54 8.82
C SER A 639 -4.40 3.92 9.86
N ASP A 640 -4.95 3.26 10.88
CA ASP A 640 -4.18 2.59 11.94
C ASP A 640 -3.29 1.46 11.39
N LEU A 641 -3.77 0.71 10.39
CA LEU A 641 -3.00 -0.37 9.79
C LEU A 641 -1.87 0.18 8.90
N ILE A 642 -2.12 1.26 8.15
CA ILE A 642 -1.08 1.94 7.36
C ILE A 642 -0.01 2.51 8.29
N GLU A 643 -0.40 3.21 9.35
CA GLU A 643 0.53 3.71 10.35
C GLU A 643 1.34 2.58 10.99
N GLY A 644 0.68 1.47 11.35
CA GLY A 644 1.34 0.27 11.86
C GLY A 644 2.39 -0.30 10.90
N ILE A 645 2.09 -0.34 9.59
CA ILE A 645 3.04 -0.75 8.55
C ILE A 645 4.24 0.22 8.52
N LEU A 646 4.02 1.52 8.58
CA LEU A 646 5.09 2.52 8.53
C LEU A 646 6.00 2.48 9.78
N ILE A 647 5.41 2.30 10.97
CA ILE A 647 6.14 2.14 12.23
C ILE A 647 6.97 0.86 12.18
N GLU A 648 6.37 -0.23 11.73
CA GLU A 648 7.03 -1.53 11.66
C GLU A 648 8.13 -1.56 10.60
N GLY A 649 7.95 -0.85 9.48
CA GLY A 649 9.01 -0.63 8.47
C GLY A 649 10.25 0.03 9.07
N ARG A 650 10.07 1.14 9.81
CA ARG A 650 11.16 1.80 10.55
C ARG A 650 11.79 0.89 11.60
N ARG A 651 10.99 0.11 12.33
CA ARG A 651 11.51 -0.89 13.26
C ARG A 651 12.43 -1.85 12.53
N HIS A 652 11.99 -2.39 11.39
CA HIS A 652 12.75 -3.32 10.58
C HIS A 652 14.05 -2.73 10.02
N GLU A 653 14.16 -1.43 9.76
CA GLU A 653 15.43 -0.77 9.39
C GLU A 653 16.52 -0.96 10.45
N THR A 654 16.14 -0.92 11.73
CA THR A 654 17.07 -1.07 12.86
C THR A 654 17.51 -2.51 13.14
N LEU A 655 16.86 -3.50 12.52
CA LEU A 655 17.12 -4.92 12.77
C LEU A 655 18.15 -5.51 11.78
N ASP A 656 18.87 -6.53 12.22
CA ASP A 656 19.68 -7.42 11.38
C ASP A 656 18.81 -8.51 10.70
N GLY A 657 19.42 -9.35 9.86
CA GLY A 657 18.73 -10.46 9.18
C GLY A 657 18.15 -11.54 10.12
N LYS A 658 18.43 -11.48 11.43
CA LYS A 658 17.90 -12.36 12.47
C LYS A 658 16.85 -11.69 13.37
N GLY A 659 16.54 -10.40 13.13
CA GLY A 659 15.60 -9.64 13.94
C GLY A 659 16.19 -9.07 15.23
N HIS A 660 17.52 -9.02 15.39
CA HIS A 660 18.17 -8.33 16.51
C HIS A 660 18.48 -6.88 16.16
N ILE A 661 18.45 -5.99 17.15
CA ILE A 661 18.86 -4.58 16.96
C ILE A 661 20.34 -4.53 16.58
N ARG A 662 20.62 -3.83 15.49
CA ARG A 662 21.96 -3.58 14.97
C ARG A 662 22.85 -2.87 16.01
N PRO A 663 24.03 -3.42 16.35
CA PRO A 663 24.94 -2.82 17.33
C PRO A 663 25.32 -1.38 16.98
N GLU A 664 25.51 -1.09 15.70
CA GLU A 664 25.95 0.20 15.17
C GLU A 664 24.86 1.29 15.37
N ILE A 665 23.60 0.87 15.46
CA ILE A 665 22.42 1.74 15.60
C ILE A 665 21.93 1.78 17.06
N LYS A 666 22.41 0.89 17.93
CA LYS A 666 21.98 0.74 19.33
C LYS A 666 22.17 2.02 20.17
N GLY A 667 23.10 2.90 19.78
CA GLY A 667 23.29 4.23 20.39
C GLY A 667 22.30 5.28 19.90
N LYS A 668 21.84 5.22 18.64
CA LYS A 668 20.84 6.13 18.05
C LYS A 668 19.40 5.72 18.40
N ALA A 669 19.12 4.41 18.42
CA ALA A 669 17.81 3.83 18.75
C ALA A 669 17.33 4.08 20.19
N LYS A 670 18.21 4.55 21.10
CA LYS A 670 17.83 4.94 22.46
C LYS A 670 17.31 6.38 22.58
N ASN A 671 17.57 7.24 21.58
CA ASN A 671 17.24 8.67 21.63
C ASN A 671 16.13 9.09 20.67
N GLU A 672 15.83 8.31 19.64
CA GLU A 672 14.63 8.52 18.83
C GLU A 672 13.48 7.76 19.49
N THR A 673 12.75 8.45 20.37
CA THR A 673 11.35 8.11 20.56
C THR A 673 10.73 7.97 19.18
N ILE A 674 10.07 6.84 18.90
CA ILE A 674 9.29 6.70 17.68
C ILE A 674 8.25 7.81 17.78
N ASP A 675 8.51 8.94 17.11
CA ASP A 675 7.55 10.03 17.01
C ASP A 675 6.34 9.43 16.31
N SER A 676 5.35 9.09 17.11
CA SER A 676 4.04 8.69 16.66
C SER A 676 3.33 9.97 16.26
N VAL A 677 3.75 10.51 15.12
CA VAL A 677 3.07 11.64 14.50
C VAL A 677 1.70 11.13 14.08
N THR A 678 0.66 11.69 14.69
CA THR A 678 -0.73 11.40 14.35
C THR A 678 -1.03 12.02 12.98
N LEU A 679 -0.84 11.26 11.90
CA LEU A 679 -1.03 11.76 10.53
C LEU A 679 -2.48 11.61 10.07
N SER A 680 -2.93 12.56 9.24
CA SER A 680 -4.21 12.47 8.53
C SER A 680 -4.17 11.34 7.49
N PRO A 681 -5.33 10.83 7.03
CA PRO A 681 -5.39 9.83 5.95
C PRO A 681 -4.54 10.23 4.73
N ALA A 682 -4.65 11.47 4.25
CA ALA A 682 -3.85 11.98 3.14
C ALA A 682 -2.35 11.99 3.44
N ALA A 683 -1.95 12.49 4.61
CA ALA A 683 -0.53 12.54 4.99
C ALA A 683 0.08 11.14 5.17
N LEU A 684 -0.72 10.13 5.58
CA LEU A 684 -0.29 8.73 5.61
C LEU A 684 0.01 8.21 4.20
N ILE A 685 -0.83 8.52 3.21
CA ILE A 685 -0.60 8.13 1.81
C ILE A 685 0.67 8.79 1.27
N ARG A 686 0.90 10.08 1.55
CA ARG A 686 2.15 10.77 1.20
C ARG A 686 3.37 10.10 1.83
N LYS A 687 3.29 9.82 3.14
CA LYS A 687 4.38 9.17 3.87
C LYS A 687 4.64 7.78 3.33
N LEU A 688 3.61 7.03 2.97
CA LEU A 688 3.75 5.72 2.34
C LEU A 688 4.47 5.83 0.98
N ALA A 689 4.04 6.74 0.11
CA ALA A 689 4.69 6.95 -1.19
C ALA A 689 6.18 7.26 -1.04
N LEU A 690 6.54 8.16 -0.11
CA LEU A 690 7.93 8.53 0.15
C LEU A 690 8.76 7.36 0.72
N ASN A 691 8.18 6.51 1.57
CA ASN A 691 8.86 5.32 2.07
C ASN A 691 9.07 4.29 0.95
N ILE A 692 8.04 4.00 0.15
CA ILE A 692 8.18 3.10 -1.01
C ILE A 692 9.29 3.63 -1.93
N HIS A 693 9.28 4.92 -2.27
CA HIS A 693 10.32 5.53 -3.10
C HIS A 693 11.72 5.39 -2.51
N ALA A 694 11.89 5.62 -1.21
CA ALA A 694 13.17 5.48 -0.52
C ALA A 694 13.68 4.02 -0.49
N GLU A 695 12.77 3.03 -0.54
CA GLU A 695 13.11 1.61 -0.56
C GLU A 695 13.50 1.10 -1.96
N ILE A 696 13.25 1.87 -3.04
CA ILE A 696 13.48 1.40 -4.42
C ILE A 696 14.93 0.97 -4.67
N PRO A 697 15.96 1.79 -4.34
CA PRO A 697 17.36 1.38 -4.53
C PRO A 697 17.70 0.06 -3.82
N ASP A 698 17.01 -0.25 -2.73
CA ASP A 698 17.24 -1.48 -1.98
C ASP A 698 16.65 -2.72 -2.65
N ILE A 699 15.50 -2.60 -3.30
CA ILE A 699 14.76 -3.72 -3.89
C ILE A 699 15.12 -3.95 -5.37
N VAL A 700 15.76 -2.99 -6.04
CA VAL A 700 16.25 -3.16 -7.41
C VAL A 700 17.69 -3.70 -7.48
N PHE A 701 18.42 -3.71 -6.35
CA PHE A 701 19.77 -4.27 -6.32
C PHE A 701 19.74 -5.76 -6.72
N ASN A 702 20.46 -6.10 -7.79
CA ASN A 702 20.39 -7.45 -8.36
C ASN A 702 21.28 -8.44 -7.60
N TYR A 703 20.71 -9.07 -6.59
CA TYR A 703 21.38 -10.10 -5.79
C TYR A 703 21.77 -11.36 -6.59
N PHE A 704 21.10 -11.66 -7.71
CA PHE A 704 21.50 -12.79 -8.57
C PHE A 704 22.83 -12.50 -9.25
N THR A 705 22.95 -11.34 -9.89
CA THR A 705 24.21 -10.90 -10.53
C THR A 705 25.33 -10.78 -9.50
N MET A 706 25.06 -10.22 -8.31
CA MET A 706 26.04 -10.14 -7.23
C MET A 706 26.49 -11.53 -6.76
N HIS A 707 25.55 -12.47 -6.59
CA HIS A 707 25.88 -13.85 -6.24
C HIS A 707 26.76 -14.50 -7.30
N ASN A 708 26.37 -14.44 -8.58
CA ASN A 708 27.12 -15.02 -9.69
C ASN A 708 28.53 -14.42 -9.81
N SER A 709 28.68 -13.11 -9.64
CA SER A 709 29.98 -12.43 -9.66
C SER A 709 30.89 -12.92 -8.53
N ALA A 710 30.34 -13.02 -7.30
CA ALA A 710 31.09 -13.56 -6.17
C ALA A 710 31.43 -15.05 -6.37
N TRP A 711 30.54 -15.82 -7.01
CA TRP A 711 30.73 -17.23 -7.29
C TRP A 711 31.86 -17.44 -8.31
N ASN A 712 31.85 -16.70 -9.41
CA ASN A 712 32.89 -16.72 -10.44
C ASN A 712 34.27 -16.41 -9.84
N PHE A 713 34.37 -15.37 -9.01
CA PHE A 713 35.60 -15.05 -8.30
C PHE A 713 36.10 -16.23 -7.43
N LEU A 714 35.20 -16.89 -6.69
CA LEU A 714 35.57 -18.04 -5.86
C LEU A 714 36.01 -19.25 -6.70
N THR A 715 35.41 -19.44 -7.89
CA THR A 715 35.83 -20.47 -8.85
C THR A 715 37.24 -20.20 -9.35
N GLU A 716 37.54 -18.99 -9.81
CA GLU A 716 38.89 -18.59 -10.24
C GLU A 716 39.92 -18.77 -9.11
N LEU A 717 39.51 -18.44 -7.88
CA LEU A 717 40.36 -18.60 -6.72
C LEU A 717 40.67 -20.08 -6.46
N LYS A 718 39.66 -20.96 -6.53
CA LYS A 718 39.84 -22.42 -6.42
C LYS A 718 40.79 -22.96 -7.49
N GLU A 719 40.66 -22.49 -8.72
CA GLU A 719 41.54 -22.89 -9.84
C GLU A 719 42.99 -22.49 -9.57
N GLU A 720 43.24 -21.26 -9.13
CA GLU A 720 44.58 -20.77 -8.80
C GLU A 720 45.19 -21.57 -7.65
N PHE A 721 44.43 -21.87 -6.60
CA PHE A 721 44.92 -22.72 -5.50
C PHE A 721 45.20 -24.15 -5.96
N THR A 722 44.39 -24.70 -6.86
CA THR A 722 44.63 -26.03 -7.45
C THR A 722 45.92 -26.04 -8.28
N ARG A 723 46.23 -24.93 -8.96
CA ARG A 723 47.48 -24.74 -9.72
C ARG A 723 48.70 -24.62 -8.79
N LEU A 724 48.57 -23.88 -7.68
CA LEU A 724 49.67 -23.63 -6.73
C LEU A 724 49.96 -24.82 -5.81
N LEU A 725 48.92 -25.51 -5.33
CA LEU A 725 49.01 -26.57 -4.31
C LEU A 725 48.82 -27.99 -4.88
N GLY A 726 48.46 -28.10 -6.16
CA GLY A 726 48.18 -29.35 -6.84
C GLY A 726 46.79 -29.93 -6.54
N VAL A 727 46.48 -31.06 -7.20
CA VAL A 727 45.18 -31.75 -7.10
C VAL A 727 44.79 -32.18 -5.68
N GLY A 728 45.76 -32.31 -4.77
CA GLY A 728 45.51 -32.59 -3.36
C GLY A 728 44.68 -31.52 -2.66
N PHE A 729 44.68 -30.27 -3.14
CA PHE A 729 43.83 -29.19 -2.61
C PHE A 729 42.32 -29.47 -2.78
N LEU A 730 41.93 -30.19 -3.84
CA LEU A 730 40.53 -30.49 -4.13
C LEU A 730 39.86 -31.36 -3.06
N GLN A 731 40.63 -32.03 -2.19
CA GLN A 731 40.05 -32.74 -1.04
C GLN A 731 39.36 -31.79 -0.04
N TYR A 732 39.77 -30.51 0.00
CA TYR A 732 39.18 -29.50 0.88
C TYR A 732 37.93 -28.85 0.26
N ILE A 733 37.91 -28.70 -1.07
CA ILE A 733 36.76 -28.19 -1.85
C ILE A 733 36.43 -29.20 -2.96
N PRO A 734 35.80 -30.34 -2.62
CA PRO A 734 35.56 -31.42 -3.59
C PRO A 734 34.45 -31.09 -4.59
N THR A 735 33.59 -30.13 -4.28
CA THR A 735 32.37 -29.82 -5.04
C THR A 735 32.14 -28.31 -5.06
N GLU A 736 31.45 -27.80 -6.09
CA GLU A 736 31.20 -26.36 -6.28
C GLU A 736 30.37 -25.75 -5.13
N ASP A 737 29.44 -26.48 -4.53
CA ASP A 737 28.66 -26.02 -3.36
C ASP A 737 29.53 -25.67 -2.13
N LYS A 738 30.80 -26.08 -2.13
CA LYS A 738 31.78 -25.81 -1.08
C LYS A 738 32.78 -24.72 -1.43
N LEU A 739 32.61 -24.01 -2.55
CA LEU A 739 33.46 -22.85 -2.92
C LEU A 739 33.68 -21.84 -1.79
N PRO A 740 32.69 -21.49 -0.94
CA PRO A 740 32.93 -20.56 0.17
C PRO A 740 34.06 -21.00 1.12
N TYR A 741 34.37 -22.30 1.19
CA TYR A 741 35.44 -22.83 2.04
C TYR A 741 36.85 -22.51 1.57
N VAL A 742 37.02 -22.08 0.31
CA VAL A 742 38.29 -21.53 -0.19
C VAL A 742 38.72 -20.34 0.67
N VAL A 743 37.79 -19.44 1.02
CA VAL A 743 38.08 -18.29 1.89
C VAL A 743 38.56 -18.72 3.27
N GLY A 744 37.92 -19.74 3.85
CA GLY A 744 38.34 -20.32 5.12
C GLY A 744 39.76 -20.90 5.09
N TYR A 745 40.17 -21.45 3.94
CA TYR A 745 41.54 -21.94 3.73
C TYR A 745 42.55 -20.78 3.64
N VAL A 746 42.20 -19.68 2.95
CA VAL A 746 43.05 -18.47 2.90
C VAL A 746 43.29 -17.93 4.32
N PHE A 747 42.22 -17.77 5.10
CA PHE A 747 42.35 -17.23 6.45
C PHE A 747 43.08 -18.18 7.41
N SER A 748 42.84 -19.49 7.32
CA SER A 748 43.50 -20.45 8.21
C SER A 748 45.02 -20.48 7.98
N THR A 749 45.46 -20.48 6.72
CA THR A 749 46.89 -20.48 6.36
C THR A 749 47.59 -19.19 6.75
N ALA A 750 46.97 -18.03 6.51
CA ALA A 750 47.48 -16.72 6.92
C ALA A 750 47.56 -16.56 8.45
N ALA A 751 46.67 -17.20 9.20
CA ALA A 751 46.67 -17.22 10.67
C ALA A 751 47.60 -18.28 11.29
N GLY A 752 48.23 -19.15 10.48
CA GLY A 752 49.01 -20.29 10.98
C GLY A 752 48.15 -21.32 11.71
N ARG A 753 46.93 -21.57 11.24
CA ARG A 753 45.97 -22.51 11.83
C ARG A 753 45.86 -23.79 11.00
N ARG A 754 46.09 -24.94 11.64
CA ARG A 754 45.88 -26.28 11.04
C ARG A 754 44.53 -26.90 11.40
N GLY A 755 43.77 -26.24 12.28
CA GLY A 755 42.51 -26.70 12.83
C GLY A 755 41.83 -25.63 13.69
N LEU A 756 40.71 -26.00 14.33
CA LEU A 756 39.84 -25.07 15.07
C LEU A 756 40.14 -24.98 16.58
N THR A 757 41.04 -25.81 17.11
CA THR A 757 41.37 -25.83 18.55
C THR A 757 42.63 -25.04 18.89
N SER A 758 42.84 -24.69 20.16
CA SER A 758 44.04 -23.96 20.63
C SER A 758 45.36 -24.66 20.29
N ASP A 759 45.31 -25.97 20.15
CA ASP A 759 46.48 -26.86 19.98
C ASP A 759 46.84 -27.08 18.50
N ASP A 760 46.05 -26.55 17.57
CA ASP A 760 46.25 -26.69 16.11
C ASP A 760 46.95 -25.47 15.51
N LYS A 761 48.06 -25.05 16.12
CA LYS A 761 48.93 -23.97 15.60
C LYS A 761 50.02 -24.52 14.70
N GLY A 762 50.28 -23.84 13.60
CA GLY A 762 51.40 -24.02 12.68
C GLY A 762 52.05 -22.68 12.36
N GLU A 763 52.98 -22.67 11.40
CA GLU A 763 53.56 -21.42 10.89
C GLU A 763 52.55 -20.71 9.97
N ALA A 764 52.47 -19.38 10.10
CA ALA A 764 51.69 -18.55 9.20
C ALA A 764 52.34 -18.53 7.82
N VAL A 765 51.53 -18.69 6.76
CA VAL A 765 52.01 -18.73 5.38
C VAL A 765 51.25 -17.70 4.54
N ASP A 766 51.96 -16.67 4.09
CA ASP A 766 51.36 -15.54 3.38
C ASP A 766 51.11 -15.83 1.89
N ALA A 767 51.73 -16.88 1.33
CA ALA A 767 51.57 -17.24 -0.07
C ALA A 767 50.10 -17.42 -0.51
N GLY A 768 49.23 -17.91 0.39
CA GLY A 768 47.81 -18.07 0.12
C GLY A 768 47.05 -16.73 0.06
N ILE A 769 47.27 -15.84 1.02
CA ILE A 769 46.60 -14.53 1.04
C ILE A 769 47.09 -13.61 -0.09
N ASP A 770 48.39 -13.69 -0.42
CA ASP A 770 48.98 -12.93 -1.53
C ASP A 770 48.48 -13.41 -2.90
N ALA A 771 48.37 -14.73 -3.09
CA ALA A 771 47.79 -15.31 -4.31
C ALA A 771 46.32 -14.89 -4.47
N ALA A 772 45.55 -14.97 -3.39
CA ALA A 772 44.15 -14.58 -3.40
C ALA A 772 43.95 -13.08 -3.71
N ALA A 773 44.78 -12.21 -3.13
CA ALA A 773 44.77 -10.78 -3.46
C ALA A 773 45.14 -10.51 -4.93
N LYS A 774 46.09 -11.28 -5.50
CA LYS A 774 46.43 -11.18 -6.92
C LYS A 774 45.28 -11.56 -7.84
N VAL A 775 44.55 -12.64 -7.53
CA VAL A 775 43.36 -13.04 -8.29
C VAL A 775 42.30 -11.94 -8.23
N MET A 776 42.04 -11.37 -7.05
CA MET A 776 41.05 -10.30 -6.92
C MET A 776 41.45 -9.02 -7.68
N ARG A 777 42.74 -8.63 -7.67
CA ARG A 777 43.20 -7.49 -8.48
C ARG A 777 42.91 -7.71 -9.97
N LYS A 778 43.27 -8.89 -10.49
CA LYS A 778 42.99 -9.24 -11.88
C LYS A 778 41.49 -9.23 -12.18
N PHE A 779 40.69 -9.84 -11.31
CA PHE A 779 39.23 -9.89 -11.44
C PHE A 779 38.61 -8.49 -11.53
N LEU A 780 39.13 -7.54 -10.75
CA LEU A 780 38.68 -6.15 -10.78
C LEU A 780 39.19 -5.38 -12.02
N ASP A 781 40.43 -5.62 -12.45
CA ASP A 781 40.98 -5.07 -13.70
C ASP A 781 40.18 -5.53 -14.94
N ASP A 782 39.68 -6.77 -14.91
CA ASP A 782 38.84 -7.35 -15.96
C ASP A 782 37.41 -6.76 -15.99
N GLY A 783 37.09 -5.82 -15.09
CA GLY A 783 35.84 -5.05 -15.09
C GLY A 783 34.72 -5.64 -14.24
N HIS A 784 34.95 -6.75 -13.52
CA HIS A 784 33.90 -7.44 -12.77
C HIS A 784 33.45 -6.75 -11.47
N GLY A 785 34.04 -5.59 -11.13
CA GLY A 785 33.73 -4.84 -9.92
C GLY A 785 32.44 -4.02 -9.93
N ARG A 786 31.81 -3.83 -11.10
CA ARG A 786 30.69 -2.88 -11.31
C ARG A 786 29.58 -3.40 -12.24
N VAL A 787 29.48 -4.73 -12.39
CA VAL A 787 28.51 -5.39 -13.27
C VAL A 787 27.06 -5.09 -12.88
N VAL A 788 26.73 -5.12 -11.58
CA VAL A 788 25.37 -4.83 -11.08
C VAL A 788 25.00 -3.38 -11.40
N LYS A 789 25.93 -2.46 -11.15
CA LYS A 789 25.76 -1.04 -11.47
C LYS A 789 25.58 -0.79 -12.97
N GLU A 790 26.45 -1.34 -13.81
CA GLU A 790 26.37 -1.19 -15.28
C GLU A 790 25.06 -1.77 -15.83
N GLN A 791 24.61 -2.93 -15.33
CA GLN A 791 23.32 -3.52 -15.72
C GLN A 791 22.12 -2.65 -15.31
N ALA A 792 22.19 -1.96 -14.17
CA ALA A 792 21.11 -1.08 -13.73
C ALA A 792 21.02 0.19 -14.62
N GLU A 793 22.16 0.73 -15.03
CA GLU A 793 22.28 1.96 -15.83
C GLU A 793 22.01 1.75 -17.33
N THR A 794 22.14 0.51 -17.84
CA THR A 794 22.00 0.20 -19.27
C THR A 794 20.56 -0.19 -19.61
N GLU A 795 19.97 0.46 -20.62
CA GLU A 795 18.69 0.02 -21.21
C GLU A 795 18.85 -1.26 -22.02
N VAL A 796 17.77 -2.00 -22.21
CA VAL A 796 17.79 -3.28 -22.92
C VAL A 796 16.87 -3.20 -24.11
N GLU A 797 17.43 -3.47 -25.28
CA GLU A 797 16.64 -3.50 -26.50
C GLU A 797 15.89 -4.84 -26.62
N PRO A 798 14.63 -4.86 -27.08
CA PRO A 798 13.86 -6.10 -27.25
C PRO A 798 14.59 -7.16 -28.09
N GLU A 799 15.35 -6.74 -29.10
CA GLU A 799 16.12 -7.58 -30.02
C GLU A 799 17.16 -8.43 -29.28
N GLU A 800 17.70 -7.95 -28.16
CA GLU A 800 18.67 -8.69 -27.35
C GLU A 800 18.08 -9.95 -26.70
N LEU A 801 16.75 -10.06 -26.65
CA LEU A 801 16.01 -11.16 -26.03
C LEU A 801 15.16 -11.95 -27.02
N GLU A 802 15.27 -11.71 -28.33
CA GLU A 802 14.43 -12.37 -29.35
C GLU A 802 14.57 -13.90 -29.35
N ASP A 803 15.80 -14.39 -29.17
CA ASP A 803 16.11 -15.83 -29.15
C ASP A 803 15.97 -16.46 -27.74
N ALA A 804 15.63 -15.68 -26.72
CA ALA A 804 15.59 -16.14 -25.34
C ALA A 804 14.23 -16.75 -24.98
N GLU A 805 14.21 -18.06 -24.69
CA GLU A 805 13.01 -18.76 -24.21
C GLU A 805 12.91 -18.72 -22.67
N PHE A 806 11.92 -17.98 -22.15
CA PHE A 806 11.73 -17.80 -20.69
C PHE A 806 10.66 -18.71 -20.05
N GLY A 807 10.24 -19.78 -20.72
CA GLY A 807 9.26 -20.75 -20.21
C GLY A 807 7.79 -20.33 -20.32
N ASP A 808 6.88 -21.29 -20.06
CA ASP A 808 5.41 -21.31 -20.27
C ASP A 808 4.85 -20.34 -21.34
N LEU A 809 4.63 -20.87 -22.55
CA LEU A 809 4.14 -20.15 -23.74
C LEU A 809 2.73 -19.54 -23.60
N ASP A 810 1.99 -19.89 -22.53
CA ASP A 810 0.61 -19.43 -22.27
C ASP A 810 0.39 -19.07 -20.78
N PRO A 811 1.02 -17.99 -20.27
CA PRO A 811 0.99 -17.67 -18.83
C PRO A 811 -0.41 -17.28 -18.34
N TRP A 812 -1.33 -16.97 -19.25
CA TRP A 812 -2.74 -16.64 -18.98
C TRP A 812 -3.69 -17.81 -19.22
N ARG A 813 -3.19 -18.97 -19.69
CA ARG A 813 -3.96 -20.18 -20.02
C ARG A 813 -5.04 -19.95 -21.09
N LEU A 814 -4.86 -18.92 -21.92
CA LEU A 814 -5.80 -18.50 -22.95
C LEU A 814 -5.84 -19.52 -24.09
N ASP A 815 -4.68 -19.96 -24.59
CA ASP A 815 -4.61 -20.93 -25.69
C ASP A 815 -5.27 -22.27 -25.29
N ARG A 816 -5.03 -22.71 -24.04
CA ARG A 816 -5.67 -23.91 -23.50
C ARG A 816 -7.19 -23.76 -23.38
N LEU A 817 -7.66 -22.60 -22.91
CA LEU A 817 -9.09 -22.30 -22.80
C LEU A 817 -9.74 -22.24 -24.18
N MET A 818 -9.14 -21.53 -25.13
CA MET A 818 -9.68 -21.39 -26.48
C MET A 818 -9.71 -22.72 -27.22
N THR A 819 -8.71 -23.59 -27.02
CA THR A 819 -8.74 -24.96 -27.53
C THR A 819 -9.94 -25.74 -26.99
N LYS A 820 -10.29 -25.54 -25.72
CA LYS A 820 -11.48 -26.15 -25.10
C LYS A 820 -12.78 -25.58 -25.70
N ILE A 821 -12.89 -24.25 -25.82
CA ILE A 821 -14.05 -23.58 -26.42
C ILE A 821 -14.26 -24.04 -27.87
N LYS A 822 -13.19 -24.13 -28.67
CA LYS A 822 -13.23 -24.62 -30.05
C LYS A 822 -13.67 -26.08 -30.14
N LYS A 823 -13.19 -26.95 -29.23
CA LYS A 823 -13.65 -28.35 -29.17
C LYS A 823 -15.13 -28.45 -28.78
N GLU A 824 -15.59 -27.61 -27.86
CA GLU A 824 -17.00 -27.56 -27.44
C GLU A 824 -17.91 -26.99 -28.53
N SER A 825 -17.49 -25.97 -29.27
CA SER A 825 -18.24 -25.42 -30.40
C SER A 825 -18.32 -26.41 -31.57
N GLN A 826 -17.23 -27.14 -31.85
CA GLN A 826 -17.22 -28.23 -32.81
C GLN A 826 -18.08 -29.42 -32.38
N ALA A 827 -18.12 -29.75 -31.08
CA ALA A 827 -18.96 -30.81 -30.52
C ALA A 827 -20.45 -30.46 -30.49
N ARG A 828 -20.80 -29.17 -30.40
CA ARG A 828 -22.20 -28.70 -30.42
C ARG A 828 -22.81 -28.57 -31.83
N GLY A 829 -22.03 -28.87 -32.89
CA GLY A 829 -22.45 -28.63 -34.27
C GLY A 829 -22.60 -27.14 -34.51
N GLY A 830 -21.53 -26.51 -35.02
CA GLY A 830 -21.40 -25.05 -35.13
C GLY A 830 -22.69 -24.36 -35.52
N PHE A 831 -23.01 -23.23 -34.86
CA PHE A 831 -24.22 -22.44 -35.07
C PHE A 831 -24.59 -22.44 -36.55
N GLY A 832 -25.59 -23.23 -36.88
CA GLY A 832 -26.00 -23.45 -38.25
C GLY A 832 -26.43 -22.12 -38.84
N ARG A 833 -25.85 -21.78 -40.00
CA ARG A 833 -26.48 -20.87 -40.95
C ARG A 833 -27.94 -21.32 -41.15
N GLY A 834 -28.89 -20.56 -40.64
CA GLY A 834 -30.30 -20.84 -40.82
C GLY A 834 -31.16 -19.63 -40.46
N GLY A 835 -31.68 -18.95 -41.49
CA GLY A 835 -32.85 -18.08 -41.39
C GLY A 835 -32.55 -16.59 -41.44
N ALA A 836 -32.55 -16.05 -42.66
CA ALA A 836 -32.89 -14.65 -42.88
C ALA A 836 -34.36 -14.42 -42.46
N GLY A 837 -34.62 -13.26 -41.84
CA GLY A 837 -35.96 -12.70 -41.67
C GLY A 837 -36.68 -13.15 -40.41
N GLU A 838 -36.61 -12.32 -39.37
CA GLU A 838 -37.81 -11.71 -38.78
C GLU A 838 -37.38 -10.58 -37.84
N ASP A 839 -37.98 -9.42 -38.10
CA ASP A 839 -37.89 -8.22 -37.28
C ASP A 839 -38.21 -8.52 -35.80
N CYS A 840 -37.45 -7.91 -34.89
CA CYS A 840 -37.96 -7.62 -33.56
C CYS A 840 -37.73 -6.13 -33.23
N PRO A 841 -38.80 -5.37 -32.92
CA PRO A 841 -38.81 -3.91 -32.90
C PRO A 841 -38.59 -3.31 -31.49
N MET A 842 -38.36 -1.98 -31.51
CA MET A 842 -38.39 -1.01 -30.39
C MET A 842 -37.10 -0.90 -29.57
N GLN A 843 -36.31 0.17 -29.79
CA GLN A 843 -36.46 1.54 -29.25
C GLN A 843 -36.14 1.63 -27.76
#